data_AF-A0A1Q4DH82-F1
#
_entry.id   AF-A0A1Q4DH82-F1
#
_cell.length_a   1.000
_cell.length_b   1.000
_cell.length_c   1.000
_cell.angle_alpha   90.00
_cell.angle_beta   90.00
_cell.angle_gamma   90.00
#
_symmetry.space_group_name_H-M   'P 1'
#
loop_
_entity.id
_entity.type
_entity.pdbx_description
1 polymer ?
#
loop_
_entity_poly.entity_id
_entity_poly.type
_entity_poly.pdbx_seq_one_letter_code
_entity_poly.pdbx_strand_id
1 'polypeptide(L)'
;MTNSWTDIKNADVVWIMGGNAAEAHPCGFKWVTEAKAERGAKLMVVDPRFNRSAAMADHYAPIRAGSDIAFLSGVVNYLLSNDKIHKEYVRNYTNAAFVVQEGYGFDEGLFTGYNESKRTYDRSTWDYEFSADGFAVRDMTLEHPRCVYQLMKKHFERYTPELVERVSGTPKDKFLKVAEWVASTANGERAMTIMYALGWTQHSHGAQNIRTAAMIQLLCGNIGIPGGGVNALRGHSNVQGITDVGTLTAAIPGYLALPAESEPTLESHLGKRTFKPLLPNQTSYWQNYRKFYVSFLKSYFGAKATPENEFGYQWMPKLDTPYDALRMFDVMHQGKTTGLLCQGFNPLMSIAYSGKTVAALSKLKFLVSMDPIETDTARFWENHGEYNNVDTAKIQTEVFMLPVTTFAEEDGSFTNSSRCIQWKWQAADAYFEARKDIEILSDLFTRIRKLYEKDGGKGKDPLLAVDWSYKDPMHPSADELLKELNGKALVDLKDADGKVVRAAGQQLASFGEMRDDGSTDGSMWIYTGVYGPTGNLAQRRENTDPSGLGVFPTWGFAWPANRRIQYNRASADPQGKPWSDKKKYMYWDGQRWTGPDVPDYVPTIPPERATGPFIMNQEGVSRLWVRGLMADGPFPAHYESFESPLAANPIFPKIRGNPVARVFNNDMEIFGSAKDFPIVATTYRLVEHFHYWTKSVHANAVIQPEFFVEISEELAKEKGIKPGQLVRVWSNRGQVKGKAVVTKRMIPLKVDGKIVHQVGLPLNFGFIGETKKASPINSLTPPVGDANSQTPEFKSFLVNIEPVPGPVA
;
A
#
# COMPACT_ATOMS: atom_id res chain seq x y z
N MET A 1 3.13 3.76 -6.88
CA MET A 1 4.37 4.40 -7.34
C MET A 1 4.05 5.83 -7.71
N THR A 2 4.91 6.76 -7.30
CA THR A 2 4.84 8.14 -7.79
C THR A 2 5.24 8.21 -9.27
N ASN A 3 6.13 7.31 -9.71
CA ASN A 3 6.66 7.26 -11.07
C ASN A 3 6.19 5.96 -11.78
N SER A 4 6.83 5.61 -12.90
CA SER A 4 6.55 4.40 -13.70
C SER A 4 7.69 3.37 -13.61
N TRP A 5 7.44 2.15 -14.08
CA TRP A 5 8.49 1.13 -14.21
C TRP A 5 9.63 1.59 -15.12
N THR A 6 9.27 2.17 -16.27
CA THR A 6 10.19 2.59 -17.33
C THR A 6 11.06 3.78 -16.91
N ASP A 7 10.58 4.59 -15.98
CA ASP A 7 11.31 5.75 -15.46
C ASP A 7 12.48 5.37 -14.53
N ILE A 8 12.48 4.17 -13.95
CA ILE A 8 13.57 3.68 -13.08
C ILE A 8 14.92 3.73 -13.82
N LYS A 9 14.91 3.54 -15.15
CA LYS A 9 16.12 3.62 -15.99
C LYS A 9 16.84 4.96 -15.91
N ASN A 10 16.15 6.03 -15.50
CA ASN A 10 16.69 7.38 -15.41
C ASN A 10 17.37 7.68 -14.06
N ALA A 11 17.35 6.75 -13.10
CA ALA A 11 17.92 6.94 -11.76
C ALA A 11 19.46 6.99 -11.80
N ASP A 12 20.06 7.75 -10.88
CA ASP A 12 21.51 7.72 -10.64
C ASP A 12 21.86 6.91 -9.38
N VAL A 13 20.88 6.75 -8.49
CA VAL A 13 20.92 5.85 -7.32
C VAL A 13 19.59 5.09 -7.26
N VAL A 14 19.67 3.77 -7.14
CA VAL A 14 18.50 2.91 -6.87
C VAL A 14 18.65 2.33 -5.48
N TRP A 15 17.68 2.62 -4.60
CA TRP A 15 17.64 2.10 -3.25
C TRP A 15 16.52 1.08 -3.11
N ILE A 16 16.89 -0.19 -2.93
CA ILE A 16 15.95 -1.24 -2.58
C ILE A 16 16.03 -1.48 -1.07
N MET A 17 14.98 -1.12 -0.36
CA MET A 17 14.83 -1.37 1.07
C MET A 17 13.36 -1.58 1.37
N GLY A 18 13.05 -2.51 2.26
CA GLY A 18 11.66 -2.94 2.48
C GLY A 18 11.06 -3.68 1.28
N GLY A 19 11.87 -4.25 0.40
CA GLY A 19 11.46 -4.97 -0.79
C GLY A 19 12.59 -5.81 -1.40
N ASN A 20 12.24 -6.71 -2.33
CA ASN A 20 13.19 -7.54 -3.06
C ASN A 20 12.77 -7.61 -4.54
N ALA A 21 13.08 -6.55 -5.29
CA ALA A 21 12.51 -6.34 -6.62
C ALA A 21 12.98 -7.37 -7.66
N ALA A 22 14.19 -7.91 -7.55
CA ALA A 22 14.67 -8.95 -8.46
C ALA A 22 13.87 -10.26 -8.36
N GLU A 23 13.21 -10.53 -7.23
CA GLU A 23 12.36 -11.72 -7.04
C GLU A 23 10.87 -11.40 -7.11
N ALA A 24 10.43 -10.29 -6.51
CA ALA A 24 9.03 -9.93 -6.46
C ALA A 24 8.53 -9.22 -7.73
N HIS A 25 9.43 -8.60 -8.50
CA HIS A 25 9.12 -7.78 -9.68
C HIS A 25 10.19 -7.93 -10.78
N PRO A 26 10.57 -9.16 -11.19
CA PRO A 26 11.73 -9.39 -12.05
C PRO A 26 11.68 -8.62 -13.37
N CYS A 27 10.51 -8.56 -14.03
CA CYS A 27 10.34 -7.80 -15.27
C CYS A 27 10.49 -6.28 -15.07
N GLY A 28 10.05 -5.75 -13.92
CA GLY A 28 10.26 -4.35 -13.57
C GLY A 28 11.72 -4.05 -13.20
N PHE A 29 12.42 -5.04 -12.62
CA PHE A 29 13.83 -4.94 -12.25
C PHE A 29 14.77 -4.78 -13.45
N LYS A 30 14.33 -5.12 -14.68
CA LYS A 30 15.02 -4.79 -15.94
C LYS A 30 15.47 -3.32 -15.99
N TRP A 31 14.63 -2.40 -15.55
CA TRP A 31 14.94 -0.97 -15.61
C TRP A 31 15.99 -0.53 -14.57
N VAL A 32 16.17 -1.31 -13.49
CA VAL A 32 17.31 -1.15 -12.57
C VAL A 32 18.61 -1.57 -13.25
N THR A 33 18.58 -2.70 -13.96
CA THR A 33 19.76 -3.17 -14.70
C THR A 33 20.14 -2.24 -15.84
N GLU A 34 19.16 -1.63 -16.52
CA GLU A 34 19.42 -0.60 -17.54
C GLU A 34 20.00 0.68 -16.95
N ALA A 35 19.47 1.18 -15.82
CA ALA A 35 20.05 2.35 -15.14
C ALA A 35 21.53 2.11 -14.80
N LYS A 36 21.86 0.89 -14.34
CA LYS A 36 23.23 0.51 -14.02
C LYS A 36 24.12 0.40 -15.27
N ALA A 37 23.66 -0.31 -16.30
CA ALA A 37 24.43 -0.59 -17.51
C ALA A 37 24.67 0.67 -18.35
N GLU A 38 23.63 1.47 -18.57
CA GLU A 38 23.66 2.58 -19.53
C GLU A 38 24.04 3.93 -18.89
N ARG A 39 23.85 4.07 -17.57
CA ARG A 39 24.08 5.35 -16.86
C ARG A 39 25.02 5.24 -15.66
N GLY A 40 25.51 4.03 -15.35
CA GLY A 40 26.36 3.82 -14.18
C GLY A 40 25.66 4.03 -12.85
N ALA A 41 24.32 3.90 -12.80
CA ALA A 41 23.55 4.07 -11.58
C ALA A 41 24.05 3.12 -10.48
N LYS A 42 24.08 3.61 -9.24
CA LYS A 42 24.47 2.80 -8.07
C LYS A 42 23.26 2.10 -7.48
N LEU A 43 23.30 0.78 -7.40
CA LEU A 43 22.27 -0.03 -6.74
C LEU A 43 22.71 -0.34 -5.31
N MET A 44 21.89 0.05 -4.33
CA MET A 44 22.05 -0.36 -2.93
C MET A 44 20.85 -1.15 -2.42
N VAL A 45 21.13 -2.18 -1.63
CA VAL A 45 20.13 -3.06 -1.02
C VAL A 45 20.33 -3.08 0.49
N VAL A 46 19.25 -2.80 1.22
CA VAL A 46 19.19 -2.92 2.68
C VAL A 46 18.12 -3.94 3.05
N ASP A 47 18.54 -5.11 3.54
CA ASP A 47 17.65 -6.26 3.78
C ASP A 47 18.26 -7.19 4.84
N PRO A 48 17.45 -7.83 5.71
CA PRO A 48 17.93 -8.84 6.66
C PRO A 48 18.63 -10.04 6.00
N ARG A 49 18.43 -10.24 4.69
CA ARG A 49 18.99 -11.34 3.91
C ARG A 49 19.79 -10.82 2.72
N PHE A 50 20.88 -11.48 2.39
CA PHE A 50 21.51 -11.33 1.09
C PHE A 50 20.66 -12.05 0.03
N ASN A 51 19.67 -11.34 -0.51
CA ASN A 51 18.70 -11.85 -1.49
C ASN A 51 19.20 -11.67 -2.95
N ARG A 52 18.40 -12.06 -3.96
CA ARG A 52 18.83 -11.93 -5.37
C ARG A 52 18.94 -10.48 -5.86
N SER A 53 18.25 -9.53 -5.23
CA SER A 53 18.51 -8.11 -5.47
C SER A 53 19.88 -7.70 -4.93
N ALA A 54 20.25 -8.16 -3.73
CA ALA A 54 21.55 -7.88 -3.11
C ALA A 54 22.72 -8.45 -3.93
N ALA A 55 22.52 -9.59 -4.59
CA ALA A 55 23.51 -10.17 -5.50
C ALA A 55 23.87 -9.26 -6.69
N MET A 56 22.99 -8.34 -7.07
CA MET A 56 23.22 -7.37 -8.17
C MET A 56 23.68 -5.99 -7.66
N ALA A 57 23.66 -5.78 -6.34
CA ALA A 57 23.90 -4.49 -5.72
C ALA A 57 25.38 -4.11 -5.71
N ASP A 58 25.65 -2.82 -5.88
CA ASP A 58 26.97 -2.23 -5.64
C ASP A 58 27.27 -2.12 -4.14
N HIS A 59 26.22 -2.06 -3.29
CA HIS A 59 26.35 -2.05 -1.85
C HIS A 59 25.21 -2.81 -1.16
N TYR A 60 25.56 -3.68 -0.22
CA TYR A 60 24.62 -4.40 0.63
C TYR A 60 24.85 -4.08 2.10
N ALA A 61 23.80 -3.61 2.78
CA ALA A 61 23.77 -3.40 4.22
C ALA A 61 22.76 -4.35 4.89
N PRO A 62 23.19 -5.21 5.83
CA PRO A 62 22.26 -6.03 6.57
C PRO A 62 21.49 -5.18 7.59
N ILE A 63 20.27 -5.57 7.91
CA ILE A 63 19.44 -4.89 8.91
C ILE A 63 18.65 -5.95 9.69
N ARG A 64 18.40 -5.72 10.98
CA ARG A 64 17.44 -6.55 11.74
C ARG A 64 16.02 -6.22 11.28
N ALA A 65 15.22 -7.25 11.01
CA ALA A 65 13.80 -7.04 10.69
C ALA A 65 13.09 -6.26 11.82
N GLY A 66 12.28 -5.26 11.46
CA GLY A 66 11.56 -4.40 12.41
C GLY A 66 12.37 -3.19 12.92
N SER A 67 13.56 -2.92 12.39
CA SER A 67 14.41 -1.78 12.79
C SER A 67 14.58 -0.69 11.72
N ASP A 68 13.76 -0.73 10.67
CA ASP A 68 13.81 0.19 9.53
C ASP A 68 13.68 1.66 9.93
N ILE A 69 12.80 2.02 10.88
CA ILE A 69 12.64 3.41 11.33
C ILE A 69 13.95 3.93 11.91
N ALA A 70 14.66 3.15 12.74
CA ALA A 70 15.94 3.59 13.30
C ALA A 70 16.96 3.88 12.19
N PHE A 71 17.09 2.98 11.20
CA PHE A 71 17.97 3.17 10.05
C PHE A 71 17.61 4.41 9.23
N LEU A 72 16.35 4.52 8.80
CA LEU A 72 15.87 5.62 7.95
C LEU A 72 15.95 6.96 8.68
N SER A 73 15.64 6.98 9.98
CA SER A 73 15.78 8.16 10.84
C SER A 73 17.23 8.60 10.97
N GLY A 74 18.16 7.64 11.00
CA GLY A 74 19.59 7.92 10.92
C GLY A 74 19.99 8.59 9.61
N VAL A 75 19.41 8.17 8.48
CA VAL A 75 19.64 8.84 7.18
C VAL A 75 19.09 10.27 7.22
N VAL A 76 17.90 10.49 7.77
CA VAL A 76 17.34 11.85 7.97
C VAL A 76 18.30 12.71 8.81
N ASN A 77 18.77 12.18 9.94
CA ASN A 77 19.73 12.88 10.80
C ASN A 77 21.04 13.21 10.06
N TYR A 78 21.58 12.25 9.29
CA TYR A 78 22.79 12.46 8.50
C TYR A 78 22.61 13.60 7.49
N LEU A 79 21.49 13.63 6.75
CA LEU A 79 21.23 14.68 5.77
C LEU A 79 21.13 16.06 6.43
N LEU A 80 20.41 16.15 7.55
CA LEU A 80 20.20 17.41 8.28
C LEU A 80 21.49 17.91 8.95
N SER A 81 22.23 17.04 9.61
CA SER A 81 23.45 17.40 10.35
C SER A 81 24.63 17.74 9.45
N ASN A 82 24.63 17.28 8.19
CA ASN A 82 25.68 17.56 7.21
C ASN A 82 25.26 18.58 6.13
N ASP A 83 24.09 19.21 6.29
CA ASP A 83 23.54 20.16 5.33
C ASP A 83 23.44 19.60 3.89
N LYS A 84 23.16 18.28 3.79
CA LYS A 84 23.02 17.54 2.52
C LYS A 84 21.56 17.42 2.13
N ILE A 85 20.90 18.56 2.00
CA ILE A 85 19.49 18.67 1.58
C ILE A 85 19.39 19.59 0.36
N HIS A 86 18.40 19.35 -0.48
CA HIS A 86 18.05 20.28 -1.56
C HIS A 86 17.27 21.46 -0.96
N LYS A 87 17.97 22.45 -0.40
CA LYS A 87 17.39 23.55 0.39
C LYS A 87 16.22 24.27 -0.28
N GLU A 88 16.36 24.67 -1.54
CA GLU A 88 15.29 25.37 -2.26
C GLU A 88 14.05 24.49 -2.46
N TYR A 89 14.22 23.20 -2.77
CA TYR A 89 13.11 22.26 -2.84
C TYR A 89 12.43 22.12 -1.48
N VAL A 90 13.22 21.88 -0.42
CA VAL A 90 12.71 21.70 0.95
C VAL A 90 11.93 22.92 1.41
N ARG A 91 12.49 24.12 1.25
CA ARG A 91 11.86 25.38 1.68
C ARG A 91 10.54 25.66 0.96
N ASN A 92 10.49 25.40 -0.35
CA ASN A 92 9.36 25.83 -1.18
C ASN A 92 8.29 24.76 -1.40
N TYR A 93 8.67 23.48 -1.47
CA TYR A 93 7.80 22.38 -1.88
C TYR A 93 7.46 21.40 -0.76
N THR A 94 7.96 21.65 0.44
CA THR A 94 7.56 20.92 1.64
C THR A 94 7.00 21.88 2.69
N ASN A 95 6.39 21.32 3.73
CA ASN A 95 5.94 22.10 4.87
C ASN A 95 7.05 22.47 5.87
N ALA A 96 8.33 22.39 5.51
CA ALA A 96 9.47 22.75 6.37
C ALA A 96 9.33 24.12 7.05
N ALA A 97 8.81 25.11 6.32
CA ALA A 97 8.61 26.48 6.80
C ALA A 97 7.38 26.68 7.69
N PHE A 98 6.46 25.70 7.78
CA PHE A 98 5.19 25.89 8.48
C PHE A 98 5.44 25.84 9.98
N VAL A 99 4.83 26.77 10.71
CA VAL A 99 4.92 26.85 12.17
C VAL A 99 3.89 25.92 12.80
N VAL A 100 4.33 25.01 13.66
CA VAL A 100 3.45 24.10 14.42
C VAL A 100 2.92 24.82 15.65
N GLN A 101 1.64 24.67 15.96
CA GLN A 101 0.98 25.35 17.08
C GLN A 101 1.45 24.89 18.47
N GLU A 102 1.06 25.61 19.52
CA GLU A 102 1.52 25.33 20.90
C GLU A 102 0.92 24.04 21.44
N GLY A 103 1.65 23.38 22.34
CA GLY A 103 1.24 22.10 22.92
C GLY A 103 1.59 20.85 22.11
N TYR A 104 2.15 20.97 20.91
CA TYR A 104 2.81 19.84 20.24
C TYR A 104 4.17 19.53 20.91
N GLY A 105 4.45 18.25 21.15
CA GLY A 105 5.72 17.79 21.69
C GLY A 105 5.92 16.29 21.54
N PHE A 106 7.13 15.84 21.84
CA PHE A 106 7.52 14.42 21.85
C PHE A 106 8.50 14.20 23.01
N ASP A 107 8.18 13.25 23.88
CA ASP A 107 8.97 12.91 25.06
C ASP A 107 8.91 11.40 25.33
N GLU A 108 10.07 10.79 25.61
CA GLU A 108 10.20 9.37 25.98
C GLU A 108 9.38 8.38 25.12
N GLY A 109 9.32 8.62 23.81
CA GLY A 109 8.63 7.75 22.86
C GLY A 109 7.14 8.04 22.69
N LEU A 110 6.61 9.10 23.29
CA LEU A 110 5.21 9.49 23.18
C LEU A 110 5.07 10.93 22.70
N PHE A 111 4.15 11.16 21.78
CA PHE A 111 3.72 12.51 21.42
C PHE A 111 2.78 13.10 22.49
N THR A 112 2.59 14.42 22.47
CA THR A 112 1.58 15.04 23.34
C THR A 112 0.18 14.52 23.00
N GLY A 113 -0.65 14.33 24.04
CA GLY A 113 -2.02 13.84 23.92
C GLY A 113 -2.21 12.33 24.09
N TYR A 114 -1.19 11.56 24.50
CA TYR A 114 -1.34 10.10 24.67
C TYR A 114 -2.30 9.75 25.82
N ASN A 115 -3.21 8.81 25.56
CA ASN A 115 -4.05 8.19 26.56
C ASN A 115 -3.71 6.70 26.66
N GLU A 116 -3.05 6.30 27.75
CA GLU A 116 -2.58 4.94 27.98
C GLU A 116 -3.74 3.91 28.03
N SER A 117 -4.83 4.23 28.72
CA SER A 117 -5.98 3.33 28.85
C SER A 117 -6.68 3.01 27.53
N LYS A 118 -6.71 3.99 26.62
CA LYS A 118 -7.33 3.86 25.29
C LYS A 118 -6.34 3.45 24.21
N ARG A 119 -5.04 3.58 24.47
CA ARG A 119 -3.97 3.43 23.47
C ARG A 119 -4.23 4.30 22.23
N THR A 120 -4.53 5.56 22.45
CA THR A 120 -4.84 6.55 21.40
C THR A 120 -4.23 7.90 21.74
N TYR A 121 -4.07 8.78 20.75
CA TYR A 121 -3.73 10.18 20.97
C TYR A 121 -4.95 11.09 20.78
N ASP A 122 -5.10 12.09 21.65
CA ASP A 122 -5.72 13.35 21.28
C ASP A 122 -4.72 14.12 20.38
N ARG A 123 -5.15 14.43 19.16
CA ARG A 123 -4.31 15.06 18.13
C ARG A 123 -4.64 16.53 17.93
N SER A 124 -5.42 17.13 18.83
CA SER A 124 -5.86 18.53 18.75
C SER A 124 -4.71 19.52 18.63
N THR A 125 -3.56 19.23 19.26
CA THR A 125 -2.35 20.06 19.18
C THR A 125 -1.49 19.77 17.96
N TRP A 126 -1.79 18.73 17.18
CA TRP A 126 -1.02 18.34 15.98
C TRP A 126 -1.54 19.08 14.75
N ASP A 127 -1.52 20.41 14.81
CA ASP A 127 -1.81 21.27 13.66
C ASP A 127 -0.80 22.42 13.51
N TYR A 128 -0.90 23.16 12.41
CA TYR A 128 -0.17 24.39 12.23
C TYR A 128 -0.75 25.50 13.11
N GLU A 129 0.08 26.51 13.37
CA GLU A 129 -0.40 27.80 13.81
C GLU A 129 -1.11 28.49 12.64
N PHE A 130 -2.25 29.11 12.90
CA PHE A 130 -3.03 29.84 11.90
C PHE A 130 -3.13 31.32 12.26
N SER A 131 -2.96 32.20 11.27
CA SER A 131 -3.18 33.64 11.41
C SER A 131 -4.66 33.99 11.45
N ALA A 132 -4.99 35.25 11.77
CA ALA A 132 -6.37 35.74 11.86
C ALA A 132 -7.18 35.63 10.55
N ASP A 133 -6.50 35.54 9.41
CA ASP A 133 -7.11 35.30 8.09
C ASP A 133 -7.39 33.81 7.79
N GLY A 134 -7.03 32.90 8.71
CA GLY A 134 -7.27 31.46 8.60
C GLY A 134 -6.22 30.68 7.80
N PHE A 135 -5.11 31.31 7.40
CA PHE A 135 -4.00 30.63 6.72
C PHE A 135 -2.91 30.17 7.69
N ALA A 136 -2.18 29.12 7.29
CA ALA A 136 -1.09 28.58 8.11
C ALA A 136 0.10 29.53 8.14
N VAL A 137 0.64 29.79 9.33
CA VAL A 137 1.81 30.63 9.54
C VAL A 137 3.06 29.93 9.00
N ARG A 138 3.91 30.69 8.28
CA ARG A 138 5.16 30.21 7.71
C ARG A 138 6.31 31.13 8.05
N ASP A 139 7.45 30.53 8.38
CA ASP A 139 8.75 31.17 8.42
C ASP A 139 9.67 30.60 7.33
N MET A 140 9.89 31.39 6.28
CA MET A 140 10.69 31.00 5.13
C MET A 140 12.20 31.05 5.39
N THR A 141 12.66 31.69 6.48
CA THR A 141 14.09 31.61 6.88
C THR A 141 14.42 30.24 7.48
N LEU A 142 13.40 29.50 7.92
CA LEU A 142 13.48 28.21 8.61
C LEU A 142 14.13 28.32 10.00
N GLU A 143 14.11 29.50 10.63
CA GLU A 143 14.78 29.77 11.91
C GLU A 143 13.82 29.68 13.09
N HIS A 144 12.52 29.89 12.87
CA HIS A 144 11.51 29.82 13.90
C HIS A 144 11.58 28.47 14.62
N PRO A 145 11.70 28.44 15.96
CA PRO A 145 12.00 27.21 16.71
C PRO A 145 10.94 26.12 16.55
N ARG A 146 9.73 26.51 16.13
CA ARG A 146 8.61 25.60 15.88
C ARG A 146 8.23 25.44 14.42
N CYS A 147 9.02 25.99 13.49
CA CYS A 147 8.84 25.56 12.11
C CYS A 147 9.16 24.05 12.02
N VAL A 148 8.48 23.35 11.12
CA VAL A 148 8.65 21.90 10.93
C VAL A 148 10.12 21.53 10.76
N TYR A 149 10.92 22.36 10.10
CA TYR A 149 12.35 22.14 9.92
C TYR A 149 13.13 22.02 11.24
N GLN A 150 12.93 22.96 12.17
CA GLN A 150 13.62 22.95 13.47
C GLN A 150 13.13 21.80 14.37
N LEU A 151 11.83 21.53 14.37
CA LEU A 151 11.26 20.40 15.10
C LEU A 151 11.75 19.05 14.56
N MET A 152 11.89 18.93 13.24
CA MET A 152 12.44 17.75 12.60
C MET A 152 13.90 17.54 13.02
N LYS A 153 14.76 18.57 12.99
CA LYS A 153 16.14 18.46 13.47
C LYS A 153 16.20 17.91 14.90
N LYS A 154 15.42 18.51 15.81
CA LYS A 154 15.35 18.06 17.23
C LYS A 154 14.81 16.63 17.37
N HIS A 155 13.84 16.23 16.55
CA HIS A 155 13.26 14.88 16.62
C HIS A 155 14.28 13.82 16.23
N PHE A 156 15.02 14.07 15.14
CA PHE A 156 15.91 13.08 14.52
C PHE A 156 17.36 13.09 15.04
N GLU A 157 17.79 14.11 15.79
CA GLU A 157 19.18 14.23 16.29
C GLU A 157 19.67 12.99 17.06
N ARG A 158 18.75 12.31 17.76
CA ARG A 158 19.03 11.09 18.54
C ARG A 158 19.51 9.92 17.69
N TYR A 159 19.13 9.85 16.41
CA TYR A 159 19.45 8.73 15.52
C TYR A 159 20.85 8.89 14.93
N THR A 160 21.87 8.79 15.78
CA THR A 160 23.28 8.82 15.33
C THR A 160 23.66 7.49 14.64
N PRO A 161 24.75 7.45 13.85
CA PRO A 161 25.24 6.19 13.28
C PRO A 161 25.48 5.09 14.33
N GLU A 162 25.91 5.46 15.54
CA GLU A 162 26.09 4.53 16.67
C GLU A 162 24.76 3.99 17.17
N LEU A 163 23.72 4.82 17.26
CA LEU A 163 22.39 4.34 17.64
C LEU A 163 21.80 3.42 16.57
N VAL A 164 22.00 3.75 15.29
CA VAL A 164 21.59 2.90 14.17
C VAL A 164 22.26 1.52 14.29
N GLU A 165 23.58 1.46 14.46
CA GLU A 165 24.31 0.20 14.63
C GLU A 165 23.79 -0.57 15.84
N ARG A 166 23.59 0.12 16.99
CA ARG A 166 23.09 -0.50 18.22
C ARG A 166 21.70 -1.14 18.07
N VAL A 167 20.77 -0.48 17.38
CA VAL A 167 19.35 -0.91 17.29
C VAL A 167 19.09 -1.85 16.12
N SER A 168 19.74 -1.60 14.99
CA SER A 168 19.50 -2.33 13.74
C SER A 168 20.50 -3.44 13.49
N GLY A 169 21.67 -3.39 14.14
CA GLY A 169 22.79 -4.30 13.89
C GLY A 169 23.51 -4.05 12.55
N THR A 170 23.10 -3.03 11.78
CA THR A 170 23.84 -2.63 10.58
C THR A 170 25.20 -2.05 10.99
N PRO A 171 26.33 -2.58 10.48
CA PRO A 171 27.64 -1.98 10.71
C PRO A 171 27.68 -0.51 10.31
N LYS A 172 28.28 0.33 11.17
CA LYS A 172 28.30 1.79 11.00
C LYS A 172 28.83 2.23 9.63
N ASP A 173 29.90 1.60 9.14
CA ASP A 173 30.51 1.90 7.83
C ASP A 173 29.53 1.61 6.68
N LYS A 174 28.78 0.49 6.77
CA LYS A 174 27.78 0.13 5.77
C LYS A 174 26.60 1.09 5.77
N PHE A 175 26.15 1.52 6.94
CA PHE A 175 25.11 2.55 7.07
C PHE A 175 25.58 3.89 6.49
N LEU A 176 26.77 4.35 6.86
CA LEU A 176 27.33 5.61 6.35
C LEU A 176 27.44 5.61 4.83
N LYS A 177 27.81 4.47 4.23
CA LYS A 177 27.88 4.35 2.77
C LYS A 177 26.52 4.56 2.08
N VAL A 178 25.44 4.05 2.69
CA VAL A 178 24.07 4.32 2.20
C VAL A 178 23.75 5.81 2.34
N ALA A 179 24.01 6.40 3.51
CA ALA A 179 23.73 7.81 3.75
C ALA A 179 24.50 8.75 2.81
N GLU A 180 25.76 8.44 2.48
CA GLU A 180 26.57 9.15 1.47
C GLU A 180 25.92 9.13 0.08
N TRP A 181 25.45 7.96 -0.37
CA TRP A 181 24.82 7.83 -1.68
C TRP A 181 23.48 8.56 -1.74
N VAL A 182 22.67 8.48 -0.70
CA VAL A 182 21.43 9.28 -0.56
C VAL A 182 21.77 10.77 -0.65
N ALA A 183 22.70 11.25 0.18
CA ALA A 183 23.15 12.64 0.23
C ALA A 183 23.66 13.15 -1.12
N SER A 184 24.27 12.27 -1.93
CA SER A 184 24.77 12.61 -3.25
C SER A 184 23.69 12.97 -4.28
N THR A 185 22.41 12.76 -3.95
CA THR A 185 21.24 13.11 -4.78
C THR A 185 20.52 14.40 -4.35
N ALA A 186 20.94 15.01 -3.24
CA ALA A 186 20.31 16.21 -2.69
C ALA A 186 20.74 17.52 -3.38
N ASN A 187 20.65 17.59 -4.72
CA ASN A 187 21.17 18.71 -5.51
C ASN A 187 20.40 19.06 -6.79
N GLY A 188 19.35 18.31 -7.16
CA GLY A 188 18.57 18.57 -8.38
C GLY A 188 19.24 18.14 -9.70
N GLU A 189 20.51 17.74 -9.68
CA GLU A 189 21.20 17.15 -10.84
C GLU A 189 21.13 15.62 -10.87
N ARG A 190 21.07 15.00 -9.69
CA ARG A 190 21.04 13.55 -9.52
C ARG A 190 19.71 13.12 -8.90
N ALA A 191 19.23 11.95 -9.28
CA ALA A 191 17.98 11.39 -8.81
C ALA A 191 18.21 10.06 -8.09
N MET A 192 17.56 9.90 -6.94
CA MET A 192 17.39 8.61 -6.28
C MET A 192 15.96 8.12 -6.43
N THR A 193 15.79 6.85 -6.76
CA THR A 193 14.50 6.16 -6.62
C THR A 193 14.56 5.15 -5.47
N ILE A 194 13.53 5.19 -4.62
CA ILE A 194 13.33 4.17 -3.57
C ILE A 194 12.32 3.14 -4.08
N MET A 195 12.71 1.87 -4.08
CA MET A 195 11.88 0.74 -4.46
C MET A 195 11.58 -0.13 -3.24
N TYR A 196 10.32 -0.17 -2.82
CA TYR A 196 9.90 -0.92 -1.63
C TYR A 196 8.56 -1.61 -1.84
N ALA A 197 8.26 -2.58 -0.97
CA ALA A 197 6.94 -3.19 -0.85
C ALA A 197 6.72 -3.67 0.60
N LEU A 198 6.61 -4.98 0.79
CA LEU A 198 6.09 -5.58 2.02
C LEU A 198 7.08 -5.60 3.18
N GLY A 199 8.38 -5.47 2.91
CA GLY A 199 9.39 -5.37 3.97
C GLY A 199 9.21 -4.14 4.84
N TRP A 200 8.53 -3.09 4.35
CA TRP A 200 8.14 -1.93 5.16
C TRP A 200 6.69 -1.93 5.61
N THR A 201 5.75 -2.47 4.83
CA THR A 201 4.32 -2.31 5.13
C THR A 201 3.80 -3.29 6.19
N GLN A 202 4.46 -4.43 6.40
CA GLN A 202 3.96 -5.53 7.22
C GLN A 202 4.58 -5.54 8.63
N HIS A 203 4.41 -4.42 9.33
CA HIS A 203 4.83 -4.15 10.72
C HIS A 203 3.75 -3.34 11.44
N SER A 204 3.72 -3.37 12.77
CA SER A 204 2.83 -2.53 13.59
C SER A 204 3.06 -1.01 13.45
N HIS A 205 4.16 -0.63 12.83
CA HIS A 205 4.55 0.75 12.48
C HIS A 205 4.88 0.89 10.98
N GLY A 206 4.26 0.06 10.13
CA GLY A 206 4.58 -0.05 8.72
C GLY A 206 4.35 1.24 7.93
N ALA A 207 3.30 1.99 8.27
CA ALA A 207 3.04 3.29 7.64
C ALA A 207 4.14 4.32 7.98
N GLN A 208 4.70 4.26 9.21
CA GLN A 208 5.78 5.15 9.62
C GLN A 208 7.12 4.82 8.95
N ASN A 209 7.41 3.55 8.62
CA ASN A 209 8.56 3.19 7.78
C ASN A 209 8.53 3.97 6.45
N ILE A 210 7.38 3.95 5.78
CA ILE A 210 7.17 4.59 4.48
C ILE A 210 7.25 6.11 4.61
N ARG A 211 6.70 6.67 5.70
CA ARG A 211 6.79 8.10 6.01
C ARG A 211 8.24 8.57 6.09
N THR A 212 9.11 7.85 6.80
CA THR A 212 10.53 8.22 6.90
C THR A 212 11.21 8.18 5.53
N ALA A 213 10.93 7.18 4.70
CA ALA A 213 11.48 7.09 3.35
C ALA A 213 10.98 8.23 2.42
N ALA A 214 9.70 8.59 2.54
CA ALA A 214 9.15 9.74 1.82
C ALA A 214 9.81 11.06 2.26
N MET A 215 10.08 11.22 3.57
CA MET A 215 10.79 12.39 4.09
C MET A 215 12.20 12.50 3.50
N ILE A 216 12.94 11.38 3.39
CA ILE A 216 14.26 11.36 2.74
C ILE A 216 14.16 11.84 1.29
N GLN A 217 13.20 11.34 0.52
CA GLN A 217 13.01 11.78 -0.87
C GLN A 217 12.68 13.27 -0.99
N LEU A 218 11.91 13.81 -0.04
CA LEU A 218 11.61 15.24 0.00
C LEU A 218 12.84 16.08 0.38
N LEU A 219 13.65 15.62 1.34
CA LEU A 219 14.90 16.28 1.72
C LEU A 219 15.91 16.33 0.58
N CYS A 220 15.94 15.29 -0.25
CA CYS A 220 16.81 15.24 -1.43
C CYS A 220 16.20 15.92 -2.66
N GLY A 221 14.92 16.30 -2.66
CA GLY A 221 14.24 16.88 -3.82
C GLY A 221 13.98 15.89 -4.96
N ASN A 222 13.81 14.60 -4.63
CA ASN A 222 13.67 13.52 -5.60
C ASN A 222 12.22 13.24 -6.03
N ILE A 223 11.20 13.94 -5.50
CA ILE A 223 9.79 13.70 -5.87
C ILE A 223 9.42 14.57 -7.08
N GLY A 224 8.81 13.94 -8.10
CA GLY A 224 8.34 14.59 -9.32
C GLY A 224 9.36 14.63 -10.46
N ILE A 225 10.58 14.12 -10.27
CA ILE A 225 11.64 14.11 -11.28
C ILE A 225 11.83 12.72 -11.94
N PRO A 226 12.38 12.67 -13.17
CA PRO A 226 12.77 11.41 -13.81
C PRO A 226 13.84 10.66 -13.03
N GLY A 227 13.64 9.35 -12.85
CA GLY A 227 14.55 8.47 -12.09
C GLY A 227 14.49 8.67 -10.58
N GLY A 228 13.54 9.49 -10.12
CA GLY A 228 13.32 9.80 -8.72
C GLY A 228 12.21 8.98 -8.08
N GLY A 229 11.50 9.61 -7.16
CA GLY A 229 10.21 9.15 -6.68
C GLY A 229 10.26 8.05 -5.64
N VAL A 230 9.08 7.74 -5.13
CA VAL A 230 8.84 6.60 -4.25
C VAL A 230 8.10 5.54 -5.06
N ASN A 231 8.84 4.55 -5.51
CA ASN A 231 8.32 3.40 -6.25
C ASN A 231 7.86 2.32 -5.26
N ALA A 232 6.69 2.56 -4.66
CA ALA A 232 5.93 1.57 -3.92
C ALA A 232 5.43 0.48 -4.89
N LEU A 233 6.10 -0.67 -4.93
CA LEU A 233 5.88 -1.74 -5.89
C LEU A 233 4.65 -2.57 -5.46
N ARG A 234 3.59 -2.53 -6.27
CA ARG A 234 2.32 -3.22 -5.96
C ARG A 234 2.45 -4.73 -6.19
N GLY A 235 1.68 -5.51 -5.42
CA GLY A 235 1.72 -6.97 -5.40
C GLY A 235 0.95 -7.62 -6.54
N HIS A 236 -0.32 -7.98 -6.31
CA HIS A 236 -1.18 -8.56 -7.34
C HIS A 236 -1.30 -7.65 -8.56
N SER A 237 -1.51 -8.27 -9.74
CA SER A 237 -1.62 -7.61 -11.05
C SER A 237 -2.56 -6.40 -11.05
N ASN A 238 -3.69 -6.50 -10.32
CA ASN A 238 -4.71 -5.46 -10.25
C ASN A 238 -4.95 -4.93 -8.82
N VAL A 239 -4.03 -5.13 -7.86
CA VAL A 239 -4.25 -4.58 -6.49
C VAL A 239 -4.40 -3.06 -6.49
N GLN A 240 -3.78 -2.37 -7.47
CA GLN A 240 -4.00 -0.95 -7.68
C GLN A 240 -5.46 -0.68 -8.08
N GLY A 241 -5.99 -1.37 -9.10
CA GLY A 241 -7.38 -1.18 -9.56
C GLY A 241 -8.41 -1.58 -8.50
N ILE A 242 -8.18 -2.67 -7.76
CA ILE A 242 -9.03 -3.11 -6.63
C ILE A 242 -9.04 -2.04 -5.52
N THR A 243 -7.88 -1.43 -5.23
CA THR A 243 -7.80 -0.29 -4.30
C THR A 243 -8.54 0.94 -4.84
N ASP A 244 -8.40 1.21 -6.14
CA ASP A 244 -9.04 2.34 -6.82
C ASP A 244 -10.58 2.21 -6.78
N VAL A 245 -11.10 1.00 -7.01
CA VAL A 245 -12.54 0.66 -6.90
C VAL A 245 -13.02 0.65 -5.44
N GLY A 246 -12.11 0.68 -4.47
CA GLY A 246 -12.47 0.85 -3.07
C GLY A 246 -13.05 -0.41 -2.43
N THR A 247 -12.59 -1.61 -2.80
CA THR A 247 -12.95 -2.86 -2.09
C THR A 247 -12.18 -2.99 -0.77
N LEU A 248 -12.24 -1.93 0.05
CA LEU A 248 -11.66 -1.80 1.37
C LEU A 248 -12.75 -1.26 2.28
N THR A 249 -12.76 -1.65 3.55
CA THR A 249 -13.93 -1.50 4.42
C THR A 249 -14.52 -0.08 4.48
N ALA A 250 -13.67 0.95 4.50
CA ALA A 250 -14.07 2.34 4.64
C ALA A 250 -13.95 3.15 3.34
N ALA A 251 -13.60 2.51 2.23
CA ALA A 251 -13.46 3.17 0.94
C ALA A 251 -14.64 2.84 0.02
N ILE A 252 -14.91 3.75 -0.90
CA ILE A 252 -15.70 3.50 -2.10
C ILE A 252 -14.85 3.96 -3.31
N PRO A 253 -15.27 3.68 -4.56
CA PRO A 253 -14.46 4.00 -5.73
C PRO A 253 -13.89 5.42 -5.76
N GLY A 254 -12.67 5.55 -6.27
CA GLY A 254 -11.98 6.82 -6.43
C GLY A 254 -11.45 7.42 -5.14
N TYR A 255 -11.11 6.59 -4.15
CA TYR A 255 -10.61 7.02 -2.83
C TYR A 255 -11.60 7.92 -2.06
N LEU A 256 -12.89 7.80 -2.37
CA LEU A 256 -13.96 8.41 -1.59
C LEU A 256 -14.23 7.56 -0.35
N ALA A 257 -14.82 8.15 0.69
CA ALA A 257 -15.09 7.49 1.96
C ALA A 257 -16.50 6.93 2.01
N LEU A 258 -16.65 5.71 2.54
CA LEU A 258 -17.95 5.20 2.95
C LEU A 258 -18.48 6.06 4.13
N PRO A 259 -19.80 6.31 4.21
CA PRO A 259 -20.40 7.02 5.34
C PRO A 259 -20.11 6.38 6.71
N ALA A 260 -20.04 7.20 7.76
CA ALA A 260 -20.05 6.73 9.14
C ALA A 260 -21.42 6.98 9.80
N GLU A 261 -21.77 6.23 10.86
CA GLU A 261 -23.02 6.47 11.62
C GLU A 261 -23.11 7.90 12.18
N SER A 262 -21.96 8.51 12.50
CA SER A 262 -21.86 9.92 12.92
C SER A 262 -22.10 10.94 11.81
N GLU A 263 -22.43 10.50 10.60
CA GLU A 263 -22.71 11.30 9.41
C GLU A 263 -24.11 10.95 8.87
N PRO A 264 -25.20 11.32 9.58
CA PRO A 264 -26.54 10.85 9.24
C PRO A 264 -27.08 11.39 7.92
N THR A 265 -26.57 12.52 7.42
CA THR A 265 -27.01 13.18 6.18
C THR A 265 -25.86 13.34 5.19
N LEU A 266 -26.18 13.50 3.91
CA LEU A 266 -25.17 13.75 2.86
C LEU A 266 -24.37 15.02 3.19
N GLU A 267 -25.05 16.07 3.65
CA GLU A 267 -24.38 17.31 4.06
C GLU A 267 -23.42 17.12 5.23
N SER A 268 -23.76 16.29 6.22
CA SER A 268 -22.84 16.01 7.34
C SER A 268 -21.59 15.23 6.90
N HIS A 269 -21.73 14.37 5.87
CA HIS A 269 -20.60 13.67 5.25
C HIS A 269 -19.72 14.62 4.44
N LEU A 270 -20.33 15.43 3.58
CA LEU A 270 -19.63 16.35 2.69
C LEU A 270 -19.00 17.53 3.46
N GLY A 271 -19.65 18.02 4.51
CA GLY A 271 -19.17 19.15 5.32
C GLY A 271 -17.83 18.89 6.01
N LYS A 272 -17.53 17.63 6.35
CA LYS A 272 -16.23 17.21 6.90
C LYS A 272 -15.12 17.10 5.84
N ARG A 273 -15.47 17.21 4.55
CA ARG A 273 -14.63 16.90 3.39
C ARG A 273 -14.56 18.06 2.40
N THR A 274 -14.48 19.27 2.91
CA THR A 274 -14.41 20.50 2.10
C THR A 274 -13.00 20.83 1.61
N PHE A 275 -11.96 20.36 2.33
CA PHE A 275 -10.55 20.48 1.97
C PHE A 275 -10.15 21.87 1.44
N LYS A 276 -10.53 22.94 2.14
CA LYS A 276 -10.20 24.31 1.73
C LYS A 276 -8.67 24.54 1.75
N PRO A 277 -8.12 25.36 0.84
CA PRO A 277 -6.72 25.76 0.89
C PRO A 277 -6.30 26.31 2.26
N LEU A 278 -5.12 25.92 2.75
CA LEU A 278 -4.49 26.45 3.97
C LEU A 278 -3.44 27.52 3.70
N LEU A 279 -3.24 27.84 2.41
CA LEU A 279 -2.48 29.00 1.95
C LEU A 279 -3.25 29.65 0.78
N PRO A 280 -2.98 30.94 0.49
CA PRO A 280 -3.50 31.59 -0.71
C PRO A 280 -3.11 30.83 -1.99
N ASN A 281 -3.97 30.90 -3.00
CA ASN A 281 -3.73 30.40 -4.37
C ASN A 281 -3.49 28.88 -4.53
N GLN A 282 -3.71 28.05 -3.50
CA GLN A 282 -3.47 26.61 -3.62
C GLN A 282 -4.62 25.87 -4.31
N THR A 283 -4.27 24.82 -5.07
CA THR A 283 -5.24 24.03 -5.82
C THR A 283 -6.15 23.20 -4.91
N SER A 284 -5.62 22.59 -3.85
CA SER A 284 -6.37 21.70 -2.94
C SER A 284 -7.47 20.90 -3.63
N TYR A 285 -7.12 20.04 -4.59
CA TYR A 285 -8.06 19.55 -5.59
C TYR A 285 -9.22 18.73 -4.99
N TRP A 286 -9.00 18.15 -3.81
CA TRP A 286 -10.04 17.51 -3.00
C TRP A 286 -11.19 18.44 -2.60
N GLN A 287 -11.07 19.77 -2.74
CA GLN A 287 -12.22 20.69 -2.60
C GLN A 287 -13.38 20.37 -3.57
N ASN A 288 -13.13 19.57 -4.61
CA ASN A 288 -14.14 19.05 -5.53
C ASN A 288 -14.81 17.76 -5.05
N TYR A 289 -14.53 17.26 -3.83
CA TYR A 289 -15.03 15.99 -3.29
C TYR A 289 -16.54 15.81 -3.50
N ARG A 290 -17.33 16.88 -3.26
CA ARG A 290 -18.78 16.88 -3.46
C ARG A 290 -19.18 16.45 -4.88
N LYS A 291 -18.52 16.97 -5.92
CA LYS A 291 -18.82 16.64 -7.32
C LYS A 291 -18.58 15.16 -7.59
N PHE A 292 -17.47 14.64 -7.09
CA PHE A 292 -17.11 13.23 -7.24
C PHE A 292 -18.10 12.33 -6.51
N TYR A 293 -18.49 12.70 -5.29
CA TYR A 293 -19.40 11.91 -4.46
C TYR A 293 -20.82 11.87 -5.04
N VAL A 294 -21.36 13.02 -5.48
CA VAL A 294 -22.67 13.07 -6.13
C VAL A 294 -22.65 12.31 -7.45
N SER A 295 -21.59 12.45 -8.26
CA SER A 295 -21.45 11.69 -9.52
C SER A 295 -21.37 10.17 -9.28
N PHE A 296 -20.70 9.74 -8.20
CA PHE A 296 -20.70 8.35 -7.75
C PHE A 296 -22.11 7.88 -7.39
N LEU A 297 -22.84 8.63 -6.56
CA LEU A 297 -24.22 8.28 -6.16
C LEU A 297 -25.17 8.22 -7.36
N LYS A 298 -25.02 9.14 -8.33
CA LYS A 298 -25.75 9.12 -9.61
C LYS A 298 -25.43 7.88 -10.44
N SER A 299 -24.18 7.42 -10.44
CA SER A 299 -23.82 6.15 -11.08
C SER A 299 -24.43 4.96 -10.34
N TYR A 300 -24.34 4.94 -9.02
CA TYR A 300 -24.69 3.78 -8.19
C TYR A 300 -26.21 3.53 -8.10
N PHE A 301 -27.02 4.59 -8.11
CA PHE A 301 -28.49 4.50 -7.99
C PHE A 301 -29.24 5.05 -9.21
N GLY A 302 -28.53 5.51 -10.24
CA GLY A 302 -29.11 5.95 -11.51
C GLY A 302 -30.14 7.07 -11.36
N ALA A 303 -31.30 6.89 -12.00
CA ALA A 303 -32.42 7.83 -11.96
C ALA A 303 -33.05 8.00 -10.57
N LYS A 304 -32.84 7.04 -9.66
CA LYS A 304 -33.41 7.08 -8.30
C LYS A 304 -32.63 7.99 -7.35
N ALA A 305 -31.38 8.35 -7.69
CA ALA A 305 -30.63 9.37 -6.95
C ALA A 305 -31.09 10.77 -7.38
N THR A 306 -31.90 11.43 -6.57
CA THR A 306 -32.40 12.80 -6.84
C THR A 306 -31.98 13.74 -5.71
N PRO A 307 -31.95 15.06 -5.93
CA PRO A 307 -31.64 16.01 -4.85
C PRO A 307 -32.56 15.85 -3.62
N GLU A 308 -33.84 15.54 -3.85
CA GLU A 308 -34.87 15.43 -2.79
C GLU A 308 -34.62 14.26 -1.83
N ASN A 309 -33.92 13.21 -2.27
CA ASN A 309 -33.56 12.06 -1.43
C ASN A 309 -32.06 11.98 -1.12
N GLU A 310 -31.37 13.13 -1.15
CA GLU A 310 -29.92 13.23 -0.94
C GLU A 310 -29.13 12.29 -1.87
N PHE A 311 -29.59 12.16 -3.12
CA PHE A 311 -29.02 11.27 -4.13
C PHE A 311 -28.93 9.80 -3.68
N GLY A 312 -29.83 9.35 -2.81
CA GLY A 312 -29.80 7.98 -2.29
C GLY A 312 -28.76 7.73 -1.19
N TYR A 313 -28.16 8.78 -0.61
CA TYR A 313 -27.20 8.67 0.50
C TYR A 313 -27.71 7.82 1.67
N GLN A 314 -29.02 7.84 1.92
CA GLN A 314 -29.63 7.04 2.98
C GLN A 314 -29.64 5.54 2.72
N TRP A 315 -29.44 5.11 1.47
CA TRP A 315 -29.30 3.71 1.10
C TRP A 315 -27.88 3.16 1.30
N MET A 316 -26.87 4.05 1.40
CA MET A 316 -25.50 3.63 1.64
C MET A 316 -25.33 3.07 3.07
N PRO A 317 -24.60 1.96 3.24
CA PRO A 317 -24.28 1.47 4.57
C PRO A 317 -23.39 2.48 5.29
N LYS A 318 -23.69 2.71 6.57
CA LYS A 318 -22.95 3.62 7.44
C LYS A 318 -22.14 2.79 8.43
N LEU A 319 -20.83 3.01 8.49
CA LEU A 319 -19.95 2.26 9.38
C LEU A 319 -20.09 2.76 10.82
N ASP A 320 -20.30 1.84 11.75
CA ASP A 320 -20.03 2.02 13.17
C ASP A 320 -18.51 1.99 13.42
N THR A 321 -17.81 1.12 12.69
CA THR A 321 -16.37 0.95 12.81
C THR A 321 -15.77 0.30 11.56
N PRO A 322 -14.46 0.48 11.27
CA PRO A 322 -13.82 -0.25 10.16
C PRO A 322 -13.68 -1.74 10.48
N TYR A 323 -14.15 -2.63 9.60
CA TYR A 323 -13.95 -4.08 9.67
C TYR A 323 -12.77 -4.53 8.79
N ASP A 324 -11.55 -4.25 9.24
CA ASP A 324 -10.33 -4.79 8.62
C ASP A 324 -10.24 -6.32 8.77
N ALA A 325 -9.35 -6.98 8.02
CA ALA A 325 -9.24 -8.44 8.01
C ALA A 325 -9.03 -9.07 9.40
N LEU A 326 -8.20 -8.46 10.26
CA LEU A 326 -7.99 -8.97 11.62
C LEU A 326 -9.28 -8.87 12.44
N ARG A 327 -10.02 -7.76 12.32
CA ARG A 327 -11.34 -7.61 12.97
C ARG A 327 -12.38 -8.57 12.42
N MET A 328 -12.47 -8.73 11.10
CA MET A 328 -13.42 -9.64 10.47
C MET A 328 -13.27 -11.06 11.02
N PHE A 329 -12.02 -11.55 11.12
CA PHE A 329 -11.74 -12.88 11.63
C PHE A 329 -11.85 -12.97 13.16
N ASP A 330 -11.62 -11.88 13.90
CA ASP A 330 -11.92 -11.84 15.33
C ASP A 330 -13.42 -11.95 15.62
N VAL A 331 -14.25 -11.17 14.91
CA VAL A 331 -15.72 -11.21 15.03
C VAL A 331 -16.27 -12.58 14.59
N MET A 332 -15.71 -13.16 13.53
CA MET A 332 -16.05 -14.52 13.09
C MET A 332 -15.64 -15.57 14.13
N HIS A 333 -14.46 -15.43 14.74
CA HIS A 333 -14.02 -16.28 15.85
C HIS A 333 -14.95 -16.16 17.07
N GLN A 334 -15.58 -15.01 17.30
CA GLN A 334 -16.61 -14.84 18.34
C GLN A 334 -17.97 -15.46 17.97
N GLY A 335 -18.11 -16.06 16.77
CA GLY A 335 -19.37 -16.67 16.32
C GLY A 335 -20.42 -15.65 15.86
N LYS A 336 -20.02 -14.41 15.55
CA LYS A 336 -20.91 -13.31 15.16
C LYS A 336 -21.05 -13.14 13.64
N THR A 337 -20.43 -14.00 12.85
CA THR A 337 -20.48 -13.96 11.38
C THR A 337 -21.17 -15.20 10.85
N THR A 338 -22.22 -15.03 10.06
CA THR A 338 -23.02 -16.15 9.51
C THR A 338 -22.35 -16.78 8.30
N GLY A 339 -21.80 -15.99 7.38
CA GLY A 339 -21.18 -16.50 6.17
C GLY A 339 -20.06 -15.61 5.66
N LEU A 340 -19.23 -16.18 4.78
CA LEU A 340 -18.10 -15.50 4.15
C LEU A 340 -18.09 -15.80 2.66
N LEU A 341 -17.85 -14.79 1.83
CA LEU A 341 -17.55 -14.95 0.40
C LEU A 341 -16.06 -14.63 0.19
N CYS A 342 -15.33 -15.57 -0.39
CA CYS A 342 -13.93 -15.47 -0.75
C CYS A 342 -13.81 -15.51 -2.27
N GLN A 343 -13.67 -14.34 -2.89
CA GLN A 343 -13.43 -14.19 -4.33
C GLN A 343 -11.94 -13.96 -4.59
N GLY A 344 -11.27 -14.93 -5.23
CA GLY A 344 -9.85 -14.85 -5.57
C GLY A 344 -8.93 -14.58 -4.37
N PHE A 345 -9.31 -15.04 -3.17
CA PHE A 345 -8.58 -14.79 -1.93
C PHE A 345 -8.55 -16.03 -1.03
N ASN A 346 -7.36 -16.38 -0.51
CA ASN A 346 -7.12 -17.54 0.34
C ASN A 346 -6.79 -17.11 1.79
N PRO A 347 -7.79 -16.65 2.58
CA PRO A 347 -7.56 -16.04 3.90
C PRO A 347 -6.86 -16.96 4.91
N LEU A 348 -7.08 -18.28 4.89
CA LEU A 348 -6.38 -19.23 5.76
C LEU A 348 -4.86 -19.09 5.66
N MET A 349 -4.38 -18.82 4.45
CA MET A 349 -2.96 -18.67 4.18
C MET A 349 -2.51 -17.22 4.26
N SER A 350 -3.40 -16.24 4.08
CA SER A 350 -3.05 -14.82 3.95
C SER A 350 -3.26 -13.97 5.19
N ILE A 351 -3.99 -14.45 6.19
CA ILE A 351 -4.25 -13.74 7.46
C ILE A 351 -3.33 -14.28 8.56
N ALA A 352 -2.93 -13.41 9.49
CA ALA A 352 -2.07 -13.79 10.61
C ALA A 352 -2.79 -14.77 11.55
N TYR A 353 -2.02 -15.67 12.15
CA TYR A 353 -2.48 -16.73 13.04
C TYR A 353 -3.53 -17.67 12.41
N SER A 354 -3.03 -18.65 11.64
CA SER A 354 -3.88 -19.62 10.94
C SER A 354 -4.76 -20.46 11.88
N GLY A 355 -4.32 -20.74 13.11
CA GLY A 355 -5.12 -21.46 14.11
C GLY A 355 -6.44 -20.74 14.45
N LYS A 356 -6.37 -19.43 14.72
CA LYS A 356 -7.56 -18.58 14.91
C LYS A 356 -8.41 -18.50 13.64
N THR A 357 -7.76 -18.49 12.48
CA THR A 357 -8.44 -18.46 11.18
C THR A 357 -9.26 -19.74 10.94
N VAL A 358 -8.70 -20.93 11.15
CA VAL A 358 -9.43 -22.21 11.07
C VAL A 358 -10.58 -22.25 12.09
N ALA A 359 -10.33 -21.83 13.33
CA ALA A 359 -11.36 -21.79 14.36
C ALA A 359 -12.50 -20.82 14.03
N ALA A 360 -12.21 -19.71 13.34
CA ALA A 360 -13.20 -18.77 12.86
C ALA A 360 -14.04 -19.35 11.71
N LEU A 361 -13.39 -19.90 10.68
CA LEU A 361 -14.06 -20.53 9.53
C LEU A 361 -14.96 -21.70 9.96
N SER A 362 -14.55 -22.45 10.99
CA SER A 362 -15.32 -23.57 11.55
C SER A 362 -16.62 -23.16 12.25
N LYS A 363 -16.81 -21.86 12.55
CA LYS A 363 -18.01 -21.31 13.19
C LYS A 363 -19.01 -20.71 12.21
N LEU A 364 -18.64 -20.59 10.93
CA LEU A 364 -19.53 -20.12 9.88
C LEU A 364 -20.70 -21.10 9.67
N LYS A 365 -21.81 -20.58 9.14
CA LYS A 365 -22.89 -21.42 8.59
C LYS A 365 -22.60 -21.79 7.14
N PHE A 366 -22.09 -20.85 6.36
CA PHE A 366 -21.64 -21.12 5.00
C PHE A 366 -20.37 -20.37 4.62
N LEU A 367 -19.62 -20.94 3.69
CA LEU A 367 -18.46 -20.35 3.03
C LEU A 367 -18.66 -20.48 1.52
N VAL A 368 -18.54 -19.38 0.78
CA VAL A 368 -18.50 -19.39 -0.68
C VAL A 368 -17.06 -19.10 -1.12
N SER A 369 -16.44 -20.02 -1.86
CA SER A 369 -15.15 -19.82 -2.50
C SER A 369 -15.37 -19.67 -4.01
N MET A 370 -14.96 -18.54 -4.57
CA MET A 370 -14.94 -18.25 -6.01
C MET A 370 -13.48 -18.13 -6.45
N ASP A 371 -12.96 -19.16 -7.10
CA ASP A 371 -11.53 -19.22 -7.45
C ASP A 371 -11.30 -20.14 -8.67
N PRO A 372 -10.36 -19.83 -9.59
CA PRO A 372 -10.03 -20.73 -10.69
C PRO A 372 -9.21 -21.95 -10.26
N ILE A 373 -8.74 -21.99 -9.00
CA ILE A 373 -7.99 -23.11 -8.44
C ILE A 373 -8.58 -23.57 -7.10
N GLU A 374 -8.27 -24.80 -6.68
CA GLU A 374 -8.51 -25.19 -5.30
C GLU A 374 -7.60 -24.41 -4.33
N THR A 375 -8.18 -23.99 -3.21
CA THR A 375 -7.47 -23.22 -2.18
C THR A 375 -7.52 -23.93 -0.83
N ASP A 376 -6.49 -23.69 -0.01
CA ASP A 376 -6.43 -24.17 1.37
C ASP A 376 -7.65 -23.68 2.19
N THR A 377 -8.16 -22.47 1.89
CA THR A 377 -9.39 -21.96 2.51
C THR A 377 -10.62 -22.76 2.11
N ALA A 378 -10.80 -23.13 0.83
CA ALA A 378 -11.95 -23.94 0.40
C ALA A 378 -11.94 -25.34 1.04
N ARG A 379 -10.75 -25.84 1.39
CA ARG A 379 -10.51 -27.17 1.98
C ARG A 379 -10.20 -27.12 3.48
N PHE A 380 -10.50 -26.01 4.18
CA PHE A 380 -10.10 -25.78 5.58
C PHE A 380 -10.68 -26.82 6.56
N TRP A 381 -11.79 -27.45 6.20
CA TRP A 381 -12.54 -28.41 7.01
C TRP A 381 -12.00 -29.84 6.93
N GLU A 382 -11.08 -30.11 6.00
CA GLU A 382 -10.49 -31.42 5.79
C GLU A 382 -9.27 -31.64 6.69
N ASN A 383 -9.16 -32.84 7.28
CA ASN A 383 -7.93 -33.22 7.98
C ASN A 383 -6.82 -33.52 6.96
N HIS A 384 -5.71 -32.75 7.04
CA HIS A 384 -4.49 -32.99 6.26
C HIS A 384 -3.31 -33.35 7.17
N GLY A 385 -3.56 -34.15 8.21
CA GLY A 385 -2.56 -34.53 9.20
C GLY A 385 -1.98 -33.31 9.93
N GLU A 386 -0.67 -33.23 10.09
CA GLU A 386 -0.01 -32.10 10.78
C GLU A 386 -0.11 -30.75 10.03
N TYR A 387 -0.52 -30.76 8.77
CA TYR A 387 -0.62 -29.54 7.94
C TYR A 387 -1.97 -28.82 8.12
N ASN A 388 -3.03 -29.56 8.46
CA ASN A 388 -4.33 -29.04 8.89
C ASN A 388 -5.02 -30.06 9.79
N ASN A 389 -4.69 -30.04 11.09
CA ASN A 389 -5.17 -31.04 12.04
C ASN A 389 -6.55 -30.64 12.60
N VAL A 390 -7.59 -30.90 11.83
CA VAL A 390 -8.99 -30.63 12.21
C VAL A 390 -9.79 -31.92 12.35
N ASP A 391 -10.87 -31.88 13.13
CA ASP A 391 -11.86 -32.94 13.18
C ASP A 391 -12.99 -32.59 12.21
N THR A 392 -12.93 -33.15 11.00
CA THR A 392 -13.89 -32.86 9.92
C THR A 392 -15.34 -33.07 10.36
N ALA A 393 -15.63 -34.08 11.18
CA ALA A 393 -17.00 -34.36 11.62
C ALA A 393 -17.57 -33.28 12.55
N LYS A 394 -16.73 -32.45 13.17
CA LYS A 394 -17.15 -31.35 14.06
C LYS A 394 -17.38 -30.04 13.34
N ILE A 395 -16.95 -29.91 12.08
CA ILE A 395 -17.08 -28.67 11.31
C ILE A 395 -18.39 -28.72 10.53
N GLN A 396 -19.31 -27.80 10.84
CA GLN A 396 -20.67 -27.78 10.28
C GLN A 396 -20.85 -26.70 9.20
N THR A 397 -19.77 -26.04 8.79
CA THR A 397 -19.82 -25.01 7.74
C THR A 397 -20.16 -25.65 6.40
N GLU A 398 -21.22 -25.20 5.75
CA GLU A 398 -21.53 -25.57 4.37
C GLU A 398 -20.58 -24.83 3.41
N VAL A 399 -19.88 -25.55 2.53
CA VAL A 399 -18.89 -24.96 1.63
C VAL A 399 -19.36 -25.06 0.17
N PHE A 400 -19.50 -23.90 -0.47
CA PHE A 400 -19.76 -23.77 -1.90
C PHE A 400 -18.47 -23.41 -2.62
N MET A 401 -18.03 -24.25 -3.55
CA MET A 401 -16.88 -23.99 -4.42
C MET A 401 -17.39 -23.68 -5.82
N LEU A 402 -17.27 -22.43 -6.25
CA LEU A 402 -17.73 -21.94 -7.53
C LEU A 402 -16.52 -21.71 -8.44
N PRO A 403 -16.34 -22.51 -9.51
CA PRO A 403 -15.22 -22.33 -10.42
C PRO A 403 -15.39 -21.04 -11.20
N VAL A 404 -14.39 -20.16 -11.13
CA VAL A 404 -14.33 -18.95 -11.95
C VAL A 404 -13.27 -19.08 -13.04
N THR A 405 -13.40 -18.25 -14.06
CA THR A 405 -12.44 -18.08 -15.15
C THR A 405 -11.06 -17.59 -14.67
N THR A 406 -10.05 -17.82 -15.51
CA THR A 406 -8.73 -17.20 -15.34
C THR A 406 -8.61 -15.88 -16.10
N PHE A 407 -7.50 -15.15 -15.87
CA PHE A 407 -7.22 -13.90 -16.59
C PHE A 407 -7.18 -14.06 -18.12
N ALA A 408 -6.91 -15.26 -18.65
CA ALA A 408 -6.83 -15.54 -20.08
C ALA A 408 -8.21 -15.78 -20.72
N GLU A 409 -9.25 -15.98 -19.91
CA GLU A 409 -10.59 -16.39 -20.35
C GLU A 409 -11.59 -15.23 -20.37
N GLU A 410 -11.10 -14.01 -20.15
CA GLU A 410 -11.91 -12.80 -20.12
C GLU A 410 -11.21 -11.63 -20.80
N ASP A 411 -12.00 -10.76 -21.42
CA ASP A 411 -11.60 -9.40 -21.72
C ASP A 411 -11.80 -8.49 -20.50
N GLY A 412 -11.19 -7.30 -20.54
CA GLY A 412 -11.36 -6.28 -19.50
C GLY A 412 -10.10 -5.50 -19.23
N SER A 413 -10.08 -4.76 -18.12
CA SER A 413 -8.93 -3.93 -17.77
C SER A 413 -8.30 -4.32 -16.43
N PHE A 414 -7.00 -4.06 -16.32
CA PHE A 414 -6.27 -4.10 -15.05
C PHE A 414 -5.35 -2.90 -14.94
N THR A 415 -5.07 -2.49 -13.71
CA THR A 415 -4.27 -1.31 -13.41
C THR A 415 -2.98 -1.74 -12.72
N ASN A 416 -1.86 -1.47 -13.39
CA ASN A 416 -0.55 -1.88 -12.88
C ASN A 416 -0.01 -0.92 -11.79
N SER A 417 1.16 -1.23 -11.25
CA SER A 417 1.83 -0.42 -10.21
C SER A 417 2.10 1.05 -10.62
N SER A 418 2.20 1.32 -11.94
CA SER A 418 2.41 2.66 -12.52
C SER A 418 1.09 3.40 -12.77
N ARG A 419 -0.04 2.91 -12.25
CA ARG A 419 -1.39 3.45 -12.47
C ARG A 419 -1.89 3.31 -13.91
N CYS A 420 -1.17 2.57 -14.76
CA CYS A 420 -1.56 2.38 -16.15
C CYS A 420 -2.68 1.34 -16.22
N ILE A 421 -3.87 1.80 -16.61
CA ILE A 421 -5.04 0.99 -16.94
C ILE A 421 -4.81 0.43 -18.35
N GLN A 422 -4.79 -0.89 -18.45
CA GLN A 422 -4.48 -1.62 -19.67
C GLN A 422 -5.60 -2.60 -19.98
N TRP A 423 -6.05 -2.59 -21.23
CA TRP A 423 -7.02 -3.55 -21.71
C TRP A 423 -6.36 -4.89 -22.08
N LYS A 424 -7.03 -5.99 -21.74
CA LYS A 424 -6.73 -7.36 -22.20
C LYS A 424 -7.94 -7.92 -22.93
N TRP A 425 -7.68 -8.88 -23.82
CA TRP A 425 -8.71 -9.60 -24.54
C TRP A 425 -8.73 -11.05 -24.09
N GLN A 426 -9.92 -11.64 -24.13
CA GLN A 426 -10.09 -13.08 -23.98
C GLN A 426 -9.23 -13.82 -25.02
N ALA A 427 -8.46 -14.80 -24.54
CA ALA A 427 -7.56 -15.62 -25.35
C ALA A 427 -8.01 -17.10 -25.42
N ALA A 428 -8.84 -17.54 -24.46
CA ALA A 428 -9.42 -18.88 -24.42
C ALA A 428 -10.87 -18.82 -23.92
N ASP A 429 -11.66 -19.85 -24.20
CA ASP A 429 -12.97 -20.04 -23.57
C ASP A 429 -12.80 -20.52 -22.12
N ALA A 430 -13.82 -20.30 -21.29
CA ALA A 430 -13.83 -20.75 -19.91
C ALA A 430 -13.60 -22.26 -19.83
N TYR A 431 -12.79 -22.70 -18.86
CA TYR A 431 -12.46 -24.10 -18.68
C TYR A 431 -13.64 -24.88 -18.07
N PHE A 432 -14.11 -25.92 -18.77
CA PHE A 432 -15.29 -26.71 -18.40
C PHE A 432 -16.55 -25.85 -18.11
N GLU A 433 -17.06 -25.88 -16.88
CA GLU A 433 -18.25 -25.16 -16.43
C GLU A 433 -17.89 -23.91 -15.62
N ALA A 434 -16.62 -23.48 -15.65
CA ALA A 434 -16.21 -22.22 -15.06
C ALA A 434 -16.99 -21.06 -15.69
N ARG A 435 -17.33 -20.07 -14.86
CA ARG A 435 -18.06 -18.87 -15.30
C ARG A 435 -17.27 -17.62 -14.95
N LYS A 436 -17.54 -16.53 -15.66
CA LYS A 436 -16.92 -15.25 -15.33
C LYS A 436 -17.30 -14.81 -13.93
N ASP A 437 -16.40 -14.12 -13.23
CA ASP A 437 -16.70 -13.56 -11.90
C ASP A 437 -17.99 -12.72 -11.92
N ILE A 438 -18.12 -11.86 -12.93
CA ILE A 438 -19.29 -10.98 -13.09
C ILE A 438 -20.59 -11.75 -13.36
N GLU A 439 -20.54 -12.90 -14.02
CA GLU A 439 -21.73 -13.70 -14.33
C GLU A 439 -22.29 -14.38 -13.07
N ILE A 440 -21.39 -14.91 -12.23
CA ILE A 440 -21.77 -15.52 -10.95
C ILE A 440 -22.34 -14.46 -10.02
N LEU A 441 -21.68 -13.29 -9.91
CA LEU A 441 -22.18 -12.18 -9.09
C LEU A 441 -23.50 -11.62 -9.62
N SER A 442 -23.66 -11.48 -10.93
CA SER A 442 -24.92 -11.04 -11.57
C SER A 442 -26.07 -12.00 -11.30
N ASP A 443 -25.83 -13.31 -11.39
CA ASP A 443 -26.84 -14.33 -11.10
C ASP A 443 -27.24 -14.31 -9.62
N LEU A 444 -26.27 -14.28 -8.70
CA LEU A 444 -26.52 -14.18 -7.27
C LEU A 444 -27.32 -12.91 -6.93
N PHE A 445 -26.88 -11.75 -7.43
CA PHE A 445 -27.55 -10.47 -7.22
C PHE A 445 -29.00 -10.49 -7.75
N THR A 446 -29.21 -10.99 -8.96
CA THR A 446 -30.55 -11.09 -9.58
C THR A 446 -31.48 -12.01 -8.80
N ARG A 447 -31.00 -13.16 -8.33
CA ARG A 447 -31.80 -14.08 -7.49
C ARG A 447 -32.18 -13.44 -6.17
N ILE A 448 -31.24 -12.79 -5.49
CA ILE A 448 -31.50 -12.08 -4.23
C ILE A 448 -32.55 -10.98 -4.45
N ARG A 449 -32.41 -10.16 -5.50
CA ARG A 449 -33.40 -9.12 -5.83
C ARG A 449 -34.79 -9.69 -6.07
N LYS A 450 -34.92 -10.76 -6.86
CA LYS A 450 -36.23 -11.42 -7.12
C LYS A 450 -36.88 -11.94 -5.84
N LEU A 451 -36.08 -12.49 -4.91
CA LEU A 451 -36.58 -12.92 -3.59
C LEU A 451 -37.09 -11.73 -2.78
N TYR A 452 -36.35 -10.62 -2.73
CA TYR A 452 -36.76 -9.41 -2.00
C TYR A 452 -37.96 -8.69 -2.65
N GLU A 453 -38.07 -8.73 -3.98
CA GLU A 453 -39.23 -8.22 -4.72
C GLU A 453 -40.48 -8.99 -4.33
N LYS A 454 -40.40 -10.33 -4.35
CA LYS A 454 -41.51 -11.24 -4.05
C LYS A 454 -41.88 -11.29 -2.57
N ASP A 455 -40.91 -11.54 -1.70
CA ASP A 455 -41.14 -11.93 -0.29
C ASP A 455 -40.88 -10.77 0.69
N GLY A 456 -40.26 -9.68 0.24
CA GLY A 456 -39.85 -8.57 1.10
C GLY A 456 -38.63 -8.89 1.96
N GLY A 457 -38.34 -8.04 2.96
CA GLY A 457 -37.23 -8.26 3.90
C GLY A 457 -36.59 -6.97 4.43
N LYS A 458 -35.73 -7.12 5.43
CA LYS A 458 -34.92 -6.00 5.96
C LYS A 458 -33.93 -5.54 4.90
N GLY A 459 -33.86 -4.23 4.65
CA GLY A 459 -32.95 -3.65 3.65
C GLY A 459 -33.43 -3.80 2.20
N LYS A 460 -34.72 -4.05 1.96
CA LYS A 460 -35.29 -4.15 0.60
C LYS A 460 -35.01 -2.91 -0.24
N ASP A 461 -35.32 -1.73 0.28
CA ASP A 461 -35.23 -0.48 -0.48
C ASP A 461 -33.80 -0.18 -0.97
N PRO A 462 -32.74 -0.21 -0.13
CA PRO A 462 -31.38 0.02 -0.62
C PRO A 462 -30.94 -1.05 -1.64
N LEU A 463 -31.29 -2.33 -1.44
CA LEU A 463 -30.96 -3.39 -2.40
C LEU A 463 -31.61 -3.16 -3.77
N LEU A 464 -32.91 -2.82 -3.80
CA LEU A 464 -33.64 -2.60 -5.05
C LEU A 464 -33.34 -1.23 -5.68
N ALA A 465 -32.74 -0.31 -4.92
CA ALA A 465 -32.35 1.01 -5.42
C ALA A 465 -31.10 0.97 -6.31
N VAL A 466 -30.18 0.02 -6.09
CA VAL A 466 -28.96 -0.14 -6.91
C VAL A 466 -29.32 -0.25 -8.39
N ASP A 467 -28.70 0.62 -9.19
CA ASP A 467 -28.87 0.57 -10.64
C ASP A 467 -28.14 -0.64 -11.21
N TRP A 468 -28.81 -1.34 -12.11
CA TRP A 468 -28.28 -2.55 -12.76
C TRP A 468 -28.78 -2.62 -14.20
N SER A 469 -28.80 -1.46 -14.85
CA SER A 469 -29.38 -1.22 -16.16
C SER A 469 -28.44 -1.60 -17.32
N TYR A 470 -27.67 -2.68 -17.15
CA TYR A 470 -26.80 -3.23 -18.20
C TYR A 470 -27.64 -3.82 -19.34
N LYS A 471 -27.09 -3.81 -20.56
CA LYS A 471 -27.78 -4.33 -21.76
C LYS A 471 -28.20 -5.79 -21.59
N ASP A 472 -27.32 -6.61 -21.02
CA ASP A 472 -27.64 -7.93 -20.49
C ASP A 472 -27.32 -7.93 -18.99
N PRO A 473 -28.34 -7.84 -18.11
CA PRO A 473 -28.15 -7.84 -16.66
C PRO A 473 -27.44 -9.06 -16.09
N MET A 474 -27.42 -10.18 -16.83
CA MET A 474 -26.75 -11.42 -16.42
C MET A 474 -25.30 -11.50 -16.91
N HIS A 475 -24.97 -10.72 -17.95
CA HIS A 475 -23.64 -10.68 -18.58
C HIS A 475 -23.19 -9.23 -18.87
N PRO A 476 -23.03 -8.36 -17.85
CA PRO A 476 -22.49 -7.02 -18.05
C PRO A 476 -21.14 -7.07 -18.78
N SER A 477 -21.02 -6.35 -19.89
CA SER A 477 -19.75 -6.35 -20.64
C SER A 477 -18.68 -5.52 -19.94
N ALA A 478 -17.41 -5.92 -20.08
CA ALA A 478 -16.29 -5.15 -19.55
C ALA A 478 -16.24 -3.71 -20.13
N ASP A 479 -16.77 -3.53 -21.34
CA ASP A 479 -16.87 -2.23 -22.02
C ASP A 479 -17.90 -1.31 -21.35
N GLU A 480 -19.09 -1.83 -21.02
CA GLU A 480 -20.10 -1.11 -20.24
C GLU A 480 -19.56 -0.72 -18.86
N LEU A 481 -18.91 -1.66 -18.17
CA LEU A 481 -18.30 -1.42 -16.86
C LEU A 481 -17.22 -0.32 -16.93
N LEU A 482 -16.34 -0.34 -17.93
CA LEU A 482 -15.30 0.70 -18.04
C LEU A 482 -15.88 2.08 -18.38
N LYS A 483 -16.97 2.15 -19.17
CA LYS A 483 -17.71 3.40 -19.40
C LYS A 483 -18.36 3.92 -18.12
N GLU A 484 -18.91 3.03 -17.30
CA GLU A 484 -19.47 3.40 -15.99
C GLU A 484 -18.39 3.96 -15.05
N LEU A 485 -17.22 3.28 -14.99
CA LEU A 485 -16.05 3.77 -14.24
C LEU A 485 -15.59 5.14 -14.73
N ASN A 486 -15.69 5.42 -16.04
CA ASN A 486 -15.34 6.71 -16.63
C ASN A 486 -16.36 7.81 -16.29
N GLY A 487 -17.64 7.54 -16.47
CA GLY A 487 -18.75 8.49 -16.32
C GLY A 487 -19.15 9.20 -17.62
N LYS A 488 -20.37 9.75 -17.63
CA LYS A 488 -20.99 10.50 -18.72
C LYS A 488 -21.76 11.72 -18.22
N ALA A 489 -22.06 12.62 -19.16
CA ALA A 489 -23.03 13.67 -18.95
C ALA A 489 -24.45 13.10 -19.04
N LEU A 490 -25.31 13.43 -18.06
CA LEU A 490 -26.72 13.04 -18.04
C LEU A 490 -27.61 14.09 -18.73
N VAL A 491 -27.12 15.32 -18.84
CA VAL A 491 -27.73 16.45 -19.56
C VAL A 491 -26.65 17.19 -20.35
N ASP A 492 -27.02 18.17 -21.16
CA ASP A 492 -26.03 19.04 -21.80
C ASP A 492 -25.28 19.87 -20.75
N LEU A 493 -23.99 19.58 -20.55
CA LEU A 493 -23.13 20.34 -19.65
C LEU A 493 -22.68 21.61 -20.35
N LYS A 494 -22.87 22.74 -19.69
CA LYS A 494 -22.47 24.05 -20.20
C LYS A 494 -21.29 24.62 -19.41
N ASP A 495 -20.43 25.37 -20.09
CA ASP A 495 -19.43 26.22 -19.43
C ASP A 495 -20.08 27.50 -18.88
N ALA A 496 -19.25 28.39 -18.30
CA ALA A 496 -19.70 29.64 -17.73
C ALA A 496 -20.32 30.60 -18.78
N ASP A 497 -19.95 30.45 -20.05
CA ASP A 497 -20.46 31.25 -21.17
C ASP A 497 -21.75 30.63 -21.78
N GLY A 498 -22.24 29.53 -21.21
CA GLY A 498 -23.45 28.84 -21.66
C GLY A 498 -23.26 27.91 -22.86
N LYS A 499 -22.02 27.71 -23.32
CA LYS A 499 -21.72 26.81 -24.44
C LYS A 499 -21.72 25.37 -23.95
N VAL A 500 -22.35 24.48 -24.72
CA VAL A 500 -22.32 23.03 -24.43
C VAL A 500 -20.90 22.51 -24.62
N VAL A 501 -20.28 22.06 -23.52
CA VAL A 501 -18.95 21.44 -23.50
C VAL A 501 -19.00 19.91 -23.55
N ARG A 502 -20.13 19.33 -23.12
CA ARG A 502 -20.40 17.90 -23.20
C ARG A 502 -21.90 17.68 -23.40
N ALA A 503 -22.30 17.05 -24.50
CA ALA A 503 -23.71 16.77 -24.76
C ALA A 503 -24.22 15.61 -23.89
N ALA A 504 -25.52 15.58 -23.62
CA ALA A 504 -26.17 14.49 -22.89
C ALA A 504 -25.85 13.12 -23.51
N GLY A 505 -25.55 12.13 -22.66
CA GLY A 505 -25.20 10.77 -23.05
C GLY A 505 -23.74 10.56 -23.47
N GLN A 506 -22.96 11.63 -23.70
CA GLN A 506 -21.54 11.49 -24.04
C GLN A 506 -20.68 11.20 -22.80
N GLN A 507 -19.67 10.36 -22.99
CA GLN A 507 -18.66 10.07 -21.96
C GLN A 507 -17.86 11.34 -21.59
N LEU A 508 -17.58 11.49 -20.30
CA LEU A 508 -16.76 12.59 -19.78
C LEU A 508 -15.31 12.42 -20.25
N ALA A 509 -14.69 13.53 -20.68
CA ALA A 509 -13.30 13.56 -21.11
C ALA A 509 -12.32 13.82 -19.95
N SER A 510 -12.82 14.38 -18.85
CA SER A 510 -12.02 14.74 -17.68
C SER A 510 -12.90 14.80 -16.44
N PHE A 511 -12.37 14.40 -15.29
CA PHE A 511 -13.04 14.59 -13.99
C PHE A 511 -13.32 16.07 -13.66
N GLY A 512 -12.67 17.01 -14.36
CA GLY A 512 -13.01 18.44 -14.27
C GLY A 512 -14.40 18.79 -14.82
N GLU A 513 -15.03 17.91 -15.60
CA GLU A 513 -16.39 18.09 -16.14
C GLU A 513 -17.48 17.68 -15.13
N MET A 514 -17.13 16.91 -14.08
CA MET A 514 -18.08 16.41 -13.06
C MET A 514 -18.75 17.55 -12.28
N ARG A 515 -20.02 17.35 -11.92
CA ARG A 515 -20.88 18.31 -11.22
C ARG A 515 -21.47 17.69 -9.95
N ASP A 516 -22.01 18.55 -9.09
CA ASP A 516 -22.62 18.18 -7.81
C ASP A 516 -24.14 18.36 -7.75
N ASP A 517 -24.76 18.71 -8.87
CA ASP A 517 -26.20 18.91 -9.05
C ASP A 517 -26.91 17.67 -9.60
N GLY A 518 -26.18 16.57 -9.83
CA GLY A 518 -26.69 15.34 -10.41
C GLY A 518 -26.74 15.31 -11.95
N SER A 519 -26.14 16.30 -12.63
CA SER A 519 -26.04 16.38 -14.10
C SER A 519 -24.97 15.45 -14.71
N THR A 520 -24.11 14.86 -13.89
CA THR A 520 -23.09 13.88 -14.29
C THR A 520 -23.20 12.61 -13.47
N ASP A 521 -22.90 11.47 -14.10
CA ASP A 521 -22.54 10.26 -13.38
C ASP A 521 -21.03 9.97 -13.53
N GLY A 522 -20.56 8.98 -12.79
CA GLY A 522 -19.22 8.43 -12.90
C GLY A 522 -18.84 7.71 -11.63
N SER A 523 -18.75 6.38 -11.70
CA SER A 523 -18.49 5.59 -10.50
C SER A 523 -17.07 5.76 -9.99
N MET A 524 -16.08 6.14 -10.81
CA MET A 524 -14.70 6.33 -10.33
C MET A 524 -13.99 7.52 -10.97
N TRP A 525 -14.10 8.69 -10.33
CA TRP A 525 -13.62 9.98 -10.88
C TRP A 525 -12.15 9.98 -11.35
N ILE A 526 -11.26 9.25 -10.69
CA ILE A 526 -9.85 9.18 -11.12
C ILE A 526 -9.65 8.50 -12.48
N TYR A 527 -10.58 7.64 -12.90
CA TYR A 527 -10.53 6.97 -14.21
C TYR A 527 -11.18 7.81 -15.30
N THR A 528 -11.94 8.85 -14.97
CA THR A 528 -12.57 9.73 -15.96
C THR A 528 -11.54 10.29 -16.95
N GLY A 529 -11.78 10.03 -18.23
CA GLY A 529 -10.86 10.24 -19.34
C GLY A 529 -10.33 8.93 -19.94
N VAL A 530 -10.38 7.80 -19.23
CA VAL A 530 -9.96 6.48 -19.76
C VAL A 530 -10.83 6.04 -20.94
N TYR A 531 -12.11 6.39 -20.88
CA TYR A 531 -13.07 6.15 -21.93
C TYR A 531 -13.54 7.50 -22.47
N GLY A 532 -12.61 8.23 -23.09
CA GLY A 532 -12.89 9.56 -23.60
C GLY A 532 -13.85 9.56 -24.81
N PRO A 533 -14.16 10.75 -25.35
CA PRO A 533 -15.01 10.90 -26.53
C PRO A 533 -14.49 10.17 -27.78
N THR A 534 -13.19 9.85 -27.81
CA THR A 534 -12.52 9.15 -28.91
C THR A 534 -12.45 7.62 -28.71
N GLY A 535 -13.08 7.09 -27.65
CA GLY A 535 -13.15 5.65 -27.37
C GLY A 535 -12.30 5.20 -26.18
N ASN A 536 -12.03 3.90 -26.12
CA ASN A 536 -11.34 3.24 -25.01
C ASN A 536 -9.82 3.48 -25.06
N LEU A 537 -9.31 4.41 -24.25
CA LEU A 537 -7.88 4.73 -24.22
C LEU A 537 -7.02 3.66 -23.53
N ALA A 538 -7.62 2.74 -22.76
CA ALA A 538 -6.92 1.60 -22.17
C ALA A 538 -6.47 0.57 -23.22
N GLN A 539 -7.06 0.61 -24.43
CA GLN A 539 -6.70 -0.26 -25.55
C GLN A 539 -5.49 0.22 -26.36
N ARG A 540 -4.99 1.45 -26.13
CA ARG A 540 -3.88 1.98 -26.94
C ARG A 540 -2.59 1.19 -26.71
N ARG A 541 -1.87 0.88 -27.80
CA ARG A 541 -0.68 0.01 -27.81
C ARG A 541 0.54 0.65 -28.46
N GLU A 542 0.51 1.95 -28.73
CA GLU A 542 1.64 2.63 -29.33
C GLU A 542 2.71 2.89 -28.26
N ASN A 543 3.95 2.55 -28.56
CA ASN A 543 5.10 2.62 -27.65
C ASN A 543 6.11 3.71 -28.07
N THR A 544 5.62 4.78 -28.71
CA THR A 544 6.44 5.94 -29.05
C THR A 544 6.84 6.69 -27.78
N ASP A 545 8.14 6.97 -27.63
CA ASP A 545 8.73 7.78 -26.56
C ASP A 545 9.58 8.90 -27.16
N PRO A 546 8.98 10.03 -27.56
CA PRO A 546 9.70 11.14 -28.16
C PRO A 546 10.75 11.77 -27.22
N SER A 547 10.62 11.52 -25.92
CA SER A 547 11.48 12.13 -24.90
C SER A 547 12.76 11.33 -24.62
N GLY A 548 12.76 10.03 -24.92
CA GLY A 548 13.80 9.08 -24.50
C GLY A 548 13.75 8.74 -22.99
N LEU A 549 12.90 9.40 -22.20
CA LEU A 549 12.80 9.22 -20.74
C LEU A 549 11.90 8.04 -20.33
N GLY A 550 11.36 7.28 -21.28
CA GLY A 550 10.44 6.18 -21.02
C GLY A 550 9.01 6.63 -20.75
N VAL A 551 8.60 7.76 -21.34
CA VAL A 551 7.23 8.28 -21.24
C VAL A 551 6.44 7.84 -22.48
N PHE A 552 5.49 6.91 -22.29
CA PHE A 552 4.69 6.32 -23.35
C PHE A 552 3.23 6.77 -23.27
N PRO A 553 2.89 8.01 -23.70
CA PRO A 553 1.57 8.60 -23.48
C PRO A 553 0.44 7.87 -24.22
N THR A 554 0.76 7.11 -25.26
CA THR A 554 -0.18 6.33 -26.08
C THR A 554 -0.12 4.82 -25.82
N TRP A 555 0.48 4.40 -24.70
CA TRP A 555 0.37 3.03 -24.18
C TRP A 555 -0.57 3.00 -22.97
N GLY A 556 -1.74 2.37 -23.14
CA GLY A 556 -2.83 2.38 -22.15
C GLY A 556 -3.22 3.80 -21.71
N PHE A 557 -3.77 3.93 -20.50
CA PHE A 557 -4.09 5.22 -19.89
C PHE A 557 -3.72 5.22 -18.41
N ALA A 558 -2.91 6.18 -17.96
CA ALA A 558 -2.52 6.27 -16.56
C ALA A 558 -3.42 7.24 -15.78
N TRP A 559 -4.08 6.80 -14.72
CA TRP A 559 -4.80 7.76 -13.89
C TRP A 559 -3.83 8.54 -12.98
N PRO A 560 -4.08 9.83 -12.68
CA PRO A 560 -5.15 10.67 -13.22
C PRO A 560 -4.74 11.32 -14.56
N ALA A 561 -5.71 11.48 -15.47
CA ALA A 561 -5.57 12.26 -16.71
C ALA A 561 -4.33 11.96 -17.58
N ASN A 562 -3.92 10.69 -17.64
CA ASN A 562 -2.75 10.19 -18.37
C ASN A 562 -1.37 10.63 -17.83
N ARG A 563 -1.30 11.24 -16.64
CA ARG A 563 -0.05 11.70 -16.00
C ARG A 563 0.84 10.53 -15.60
N ARG A 564 2.03 10.42 -16.18
CA ARG A 564 2.93 9.27 -15.98
C ARG A 564 3.78 9.40 -14.72
N ILE A 565 4.30 10.60 -14.43
CA ILE A 565 4.97 10.93 -13.16
C ILE A 565 4.07 11.86 -12.34
N GLN A 566 3.72 11.44 -11.12
CA GLN A 566 2.99 12.28 -10.17
C GLN A 566 3.86 13.43 -9.68
N TYR A 567 3.22 14.56 -9.34
CA TYR A 567 3.86 15.73 -8.76
C TYR A 567 4.92 16.36 -9.66
N ASN A 568 4.82 16.13 -10.98
CA ASN A 568 5.86 16.52 -11.93
C ASN A 568 6.10 18.02 -12.05
N ARG A 569 5.19 18.88 -11.55
CA ARG A 569 5.48 20.32 -11.34
C ARG A 569 6.70 20.52 -10.43
N ALA A 570 6.97 19.62 -9.49
CA ALA A 570 8.13 19.71 -8.60
C ALA A 570 9.47 19.43 -9.30
N SER A 571 9.48 19.10 -10.60
CA SER A 571 10.73 18.95 -11.37
C SER A 571 11.40 20.27 -11.79
N ALA A 572 10.72 21.39 -11.56
CA ALA A 572 11.23 22.73 -11.80
C ALA A 572 11.13 23.56 -10.53
N ASP A 573 11.94 24.60 -10.45
CA ASP A 573 11.99 25.57 -9.36
C ASP A 573 10.72 26.46 -9.30
N PRO A 574 10.59 27.32 -8.28
CA PRO A 574 9.42 28.17 -8.13
C PRO A 574 9.19 29.10 -9.33
N GLN A 575 10.23 29.47 -10.07
CA GLN A 575 10.19 30.30 -11.27
C GLN A 575 9.89 29.50 -12.55
N GLY A 576 9.81 28.17 -12.45
CA GLY A 576 9.50 27.26 -13.56
C GLY A 576 10.68 26.90 -14.45
N LYS A 577 11.89 27.15 -13.97
CA LYS A 577 13.11 26.62 -14.58
C LYS A 577 13.38 25.21 -14.06
N PRO A 578 13.77 24.25 -14.91
CA PRO A 578 14.24 22.94 -14.44
C PRO A 578 15.34 23.07 -13.39
N TRP A 579 15.34 22.19 -12.38
CA TRP A 579 16.40 22.16 -11.37
C TRP A 579 17.79 21.94 -11.98
N SER A 580 17.84 21.17 -13.07
CA SER A 580 19.03 20.99 -13.91
C SER A 580 18.64 20.61 -15.32
N ASP A 581 19.54 20.83 -16.29
CA ASP A 581 19.32 20.36 -17.67
C ASP A 581 19.30 18.82 -17.76
N LYS A 582 20.09 18.13 -16.93
CA LYS A 582 20.19 16.67 -16.88
C LYS A 582 18.89 15.98 -16.44
N LYS A 583 18.08 16.67 -15.63
CA LYS A 583 16.81 16.17 -15.09
C LYS A 583 15.61 17.02 -15.53
N LYS A 584 15.76 17.74 -16.64
CA LYS A 584 14.67 18.54 -17.23
C LYS A 584 13.47 17.66 -17.56
N TYR A 585 12.31 18.04 -17.04
CA TYR A 585 11.06 17.34 -17.27
C TYR A 585 9.92 18.34 -17.55
N MET A 586 9.24 18.84 -16.52
CA MET A 586 8.30 19.95 -16.66
C MET A 586 9.00 21.30 -16.49
N TYR A 587 8.60 22.29 -17.30
CA TYR A 587 9.08 23.67 -17.21
C TYR A 587 8.03 24.66 -17.73
N TRP A 588 8.17 25.93 -17.37
CA TRP A 588 7.36 27.01 -17.90
C TRP A 588 7.98 27.56 -19.19
N ASP A 589 7.22 27.62 -20.29
CA ASP A 589 7.70 28.13 -21.60
C ASP A 589 7.39 29.63 -21.84
N GLY A 590 6.84 30.31 -20.83
CA GLY A 590 6.36 31.69 -20.94
C GLY A 590 4.82 31.78 -21.04
N GLN A 591 4.15 30.70 -21.43
CA GLN A 591 2.68 30.66 -21.59
C GLN A 591 2.03 29.49 -20.84
N ARG A 592 2.72 28.35 -20.74
CA ARG A 592 2.20 27.15 -20.09
C ARG A 592 3.30 26.25 -19.52
N TRP A 593 2.91 25.38 -18.61
CA TRP A 593 3.69 24.22 -18.20
C TRP A 593 3.71 23.20 -19.32
N THR A 594 4.90 22.89 -19.81
CA THR A 594 5.13 21.95 -20.91
C THR A 594 6.32 21.04 -20.59
N GLY A 595 6.42 19.93 -21.31
CA GLY A 595 7.43 18.91 -21.09
C GLY A 595 7.04 17.57 -21.73
N PRO A 596 7.78 16.49 -21.39
CA PRO A 596 7.53 15.14 -21.89
C PRO A 596 6.20 14.49 -21.48
N ASP A 597 5.49 15.03 -20.48
CA ASP A 597 4.34 14.41 -19.82
C ASP A 597 3.21 15.42 -19.59
N VAL A 598 2.04 14.92 -19.22
CA VAL A 598 0.90 15.76 -18.83
C VAL A 598 1.24 16.47 -17.50
N PRO A 599 1.14 17.80 -17.40
CA PRO A 599 1.37 18.49 -16.14
C PRO A 599 0.43 17.96 -15.03
N ASP A 600 0.99 17.55 -13.90
CA ASP A 600 0.26 17.31 -12.65
C ASP A 600 -0.02 18.64 -11.95
N TYR A 601 -0.65 19.52 -12.72
CA TYR A 601 -0.79 20.94 -12.45
C TYR A 601 -1.77 21.54 -13.47
N VAL A 602 -2.29 22.74 -13.21
CA VAL A 602 -3.05 23.47 -14.24
C VAL A 602 -2.04 24.08 -15.22
N PRO A 603 -2.05 23.71 -16.51
CA PRO A 603 -0.98 24.10 -17.43
C PRO A 603 -0.80 25.60 -17.61
N THR A 604 -1.85 26.39 -17.44
CA THR A 604 -1.84 27.85 -17.67
C THR A 604 -1.60 28.69 -16.42
N ILE A 605 -1.44 28.07 -15.23
CA ILE A 605 -1.10 28.83 -14.01
C ILE A 605 0.36 29.26 -14.08
N PRO A 606 0.65 30.58 -14.14
CA PRO A 606 2.02 31.05 -14.26
C PRO A 606 2.77 30.97 -12.91
N PRO A 607 4.10 30.88 -12.92
CA PRO A 607 4.93 30.76 -11.71
C PRO A 607 4.63 31.82 -10.63
N GLU A 608 4.32 33.06 -11.03
CA GLU A 608 4.07 34.21 -10.16
C GLU A 608 2.84 34.04 -9.26
N ARG A 609 1.90 33.16 -9.64
CA ARG A 609 0.73 32.83 -8.80
C ARG A 609 1.11 32.07 -7.52
N ALA A 610 2.30 31.47 -7.47
CA ALA A 610 2.83 30.71 -6.34
C ALA A 610 1.92 29.55 -5.87
N THR A 611 1.25 28.88 -6.81
CA THR A 611 0.55 27.62 -6.54
C THR A 611 1.58 26.48 -6.38
N GLY A 612 1.37 25.60 -5.39
CA GLY A 612 2.32 24.56 -5.04
C GLY A 612 2.16 23.26 -5.85
N PRO A 613 3.23 22.46 -6.02
CA PRO A 613 3.23 21.27 -6.88
C PRO A 613 2.39 20.09 -6.39
N PHE A 614 1.99 20.06 -5.12
CA PHE A 614 1.25 18.94 -4.53
C PHE A 614 -0.23 19.25 -4.48
N ILE A 615 -0.87 19.21 -5.65
CA ILE A 615 -2.21 19.76 -5.89
C ILE A 615 -3.33 19.15 -5.02
N MET A 616 -3.13 17.93 -4.49
CA MET A 616 -4.11 17.26 -3.64
C MET A 616 -4.05 17.74 -2.18
N ASN A 617 -2.95 18.38 -1.75
CA ASN A 617 -2.80 18.87 -0.39
C ASN A 617 -3.38 20.28 -0.24
N GLN A 618 -4.00 20.56 0.90
CA GLN A 618 -4.56 21.89 1.19
C GLN A 618 -3.49 22.98 1.26
N GLU A 619 -2.29 22.60 1.66
CA GLU A 619 -1.11 23.46 1.74
C GLU A 619 -0.45 23.69 0.37
N GLY A 620 -0.78 22.89 -0.65
CA GLY A 620 -0.10 22.87 -1.96
C GLY A 620 1.34 22.33 -1.94
N VAL A 621 1.87 21.98 -0.77
CA VAL A 621 3.21 21.41 -0.55
C VAL A 621 3.12 20.00 0.02
N SER A 622 4.24 19.27 0.02
CA SER A 622 4.33 17.95 0.65
C SER A 622 4.65 18.02 2.14
N ARG A 623 4.34 16.97 2.90
CA ARG A 623 4.41 16.96 4.36
C ARG A 623 5.63 16.18 4.87
N LEU A 624 6.60 16.89 5.46
CA LEU A 624 7.63 16.32 6.33
C LEU A 624 7.06 15.98 7.71
N TRP A 625 6.12 16.80 8.19
CA TRP A 625 5.33 16.58 9.41
C TRP A 625 3.85 16.52 9.04
N VAL A 626 3.12 15.47 9.43
CA VAL A 626 1.81 15.13 8.83
C VAL A 626 0.59 15.55 9.64
N ARG A 627 0.72 16.49 10.58
CA ARG A 627 -0.42 16.93 11.42
C ARG A 627 -1.09 15.73 12.12
N GLY A 628 -2.39 15.81 12.40
CA GLY A 628 -3.21 14.74 12.96
C GLY A 628 -3.47 13.51 12.08
N LEU A 629 -2.82 13.36 10.92
CA LEU A 629 -3.20 12.36 9.90
C LEU A 629 -2.75 10.92 10.21
N MET A 630 -1.73 10.76 11.05
CA MET A 630 -1.21 9.45 11.44
C MET A 630 -1.67 9.10 12.86
N ALA A 631 -1.98 7.83 13.10
CA ALA A 631 -2.40 7.34 14.39
C ALA A 631 -1.31 7.41 15.46
N ASP A 632 -0.07 7.18 15.03
CA ASP A 632 1.12 6.95 15.84
C ASP A 632 2.14 8.09 15.77
N GLY A 633 1.73 9.26 15.29
CA GLY A 633 2.51 10.49 15.43
C GLY A 633 2.79 11.24 14.12
N PRO A 634 2.95 12.59 14.17
CA PRO A 634 3.27 13.39 12.98
C PRO A 634 4.69 13.22 12.43
N PHE A 635 5.63 12.76 13.27
CA PHE A 635 6.93 12.28 12.85
C PHE A 635 7.07 10.77 13.14
N PRO A 636 7.80 10.01 12.31
CA PRO A 636 8.18 8.65 12.63
C PRO A 636 9.01 8.56 13.92
N ALA A 637 8.70 7.60 14.79
CA ALA A 637 9.50 7.24 15.96
C ALA A 637 9.72 5.72 15.97
N HIS A 638 10.92 5.27 16.37
CA HIS A 638 11.23 3.85 16.41
C HIS A 638 10.53 3.16 17.59
N TYR A 639 9.70 2.19 17.26
CA TYR A 639 9.13 1.24 18.20
C TYR A 639 9.56 -0.16 17.78
N GLU A 640 9.87 -1.02 18.75
CA GLU A 640 10.13 -2.44 18.47
C GLU A 640 8.86 -3.14 17.99
N SER A 641 9.01 -4.24 17.25
CA SER A 641 7.92 -5.21 17.03
C SER A 641 7.36 -5.73 18.36
N PHE A 642 6.12 -6.19 18.38
CA PHE A 642 5.49 -6.65 19.63
C PHE A 642 6.19 -7.86 20.24
N GLU A 643 6.73 -8.73 19.37
CA GLU A 643 7.69 -9.77 19.72
C GLU A 643 9.09 -9.31 19.31
N SER A 644 9.80 -8.67 20.24
CA SER A 644 11.17 -8.20 20.04
C SER A 644 12.19 -9.18 20.60
N PRO A 645 13.33 -9.42 19.93
CA PRO A 645 14.42 -10.23 20.48
C PRO A 645 15.13 -9.53 21.67
N LEU A 646 14.77 -8.27 21.95
CA LEU A 646 15.30 -7.48 23.05
C LEU A 646 14.32 -7.46 24.22
N ALA A 647 14.85 -7.35 25.44
CA ALA A 647 14.02 -7.29 26.64
C ALA A 647 13.22 -5.97 26.73
N ALA A 648 13.74 -4.90 26.14
CA ALA A 648 13.11 -3.59 26.05
C ALA A 648 13.59 -2.85 24.78
N ASN A 649 12.84 -1.84 24.36
CA ASN A 649 13.26 -0.94 23.28
C ASN A 649 14.51 -0.14 23.73
N PRO A 650 15.64 -0.18 23.00
CA PRO A 650 16.87 0.50 23.39
C PRO A 650 16.79 2.03 23.43
N ILE A 651 15.77 2.62 22.79
CA ILE A 651 15.55 4.06 22.70
C ILE A 651 14.48 4.50 23.71
N PHE A 652 13.39 3.75 23.82
CA PHE A 652 12.24 4.08 24.68
C PHE A 652 11.84 2.87 25.55
N PRO A 653 12.59 2.55 26.62
CA PRO A 653 12.48 1.27 27.32
C PRO A 653 11.10 0.97 27.93
N LYS A 654 10.27 2.00 28.17
CA LYS A 654 8.92 1.87 28.71
C LYS A 654 7.88 1.47 27.66
N ILE A 655 8.22 1.54 26.37
CA ILE A 655 7.28 1.32 25.26
C ILE A 655 7.49 -0.08 24.67
N ARG A 656 6.44 -0.90 24.73
CA ARG A 656 6.35 -2.20 24.06
C ARG A 656 5.48 -2.08 22.82
N GLY A 657 6.02 -2.43 21.66
CA GLY A 657 5.30 -2.31 20.40
C GLY A 657 5.00 -0.85 20.05
N ASN A 658 4.26 -0.65 18.97
CA ASN A 658 3.67 0.65 18.69
C ASN A 658 2.60 0.99 19.77
N PRO A 659 2.66 2.18 20.42
CA PRO A 659 1.79 2.52 21.54
C PRO A 659 0.30 2.64 21.19
N VAL A 660 -0.06 2.71 19.89
CA VAL A 660 -1.45 2.82 19.41
C VAL A 660 -1.87 1.69 18.46
N ALA A 661 -1.02 0.69 18.23
CA ALA A 661 -1.45 -0.51 17.52
C ALA A 661 -2.48 -1.29 18.34
N ARG A 662 -3.50 -1.81 17.65
CA ARG A 662 -4.61 -2.56 18.25
C ARG A 662 -4.23 -4.02 18.44
N VAL A 663 -4.49 -4.54 19.63
CA VAL A 663 -4.42 -5.97 19.95
C VAL A 663 -5.77 -6.36 20.54
N PHE A 664 -6.40 -7.41 20.03
CA PHE A 664 -7.69 -7.87 20.56
C PHE A 664 -7.54 -8.56 21.91
N ASN A 665 -8.64 -8.68 22.65
CA ASN A 665 -8.66 -9.39 23.92
C ASN A 665 -8.15 -10.83 23.74
N ASN A 666 -7.38 -11.32 24.70
CA ASN A 666 -6.72 -12.64 24.71
C ASN A 666 -5.61 -12.83 23.65
N ASP A 667 -5.56 -12.02 22.58
CA ASP A 667 -4.49 -12.13 21.58
C ASP A 667 -3.13 -11.75 22.20
N MET A 668 -3.07 -10.84 23.18
CA MET A 668 -1.81 -10.49 23.86
C MET A 668 -1.17 -11.68 24.59
N GLU A 669 -1.97 -12.64 25.07
CA GLU A 669 -1.50 -13.79 25.86
C GLU A 669 -0.75 -14.82 25.01
N ILE A 670 -0.97 -14.83 23.69
CA ILE A 670 -0.32 -15.75 22.75
C ILE A 670 0.95 -15.16 22.10
N PHE A 671 1.38 -13.97 22.54
CA PHE A 671 2.67 -13.41 22.14
C PHE A 671 3.80 -14.15 22.88
N GLY A 672 4.85 -14.48 22.16
CA GLY A 672 6.09 -15.04 22.68
C GLY A 672 6.99 -13.97 23.28
N SER A 673 7.99 -14.44 24.03
CA SER A 673 9.05 -13.61 24.58
C SER A 673 10.42 -14.08 24.06
N ALA A 674 11.41 -13.19 24.07
CA ALA A 674 12.79 -13.53 23.70
C ALA A 674 13.43 -14.62 24.58
N LYS A 675 12.87 -14.88 25.77
CA LYS A 675 13.33 -15.96 26.66
C LYS A 675 13.07 -17.34 26.04
N ASP A 676 11.90 -17.52 25.45
CA ASP A 676 11.44 -18.81 24.92
C ASP A 676 11.67 -18.92 23.41
N PHE A 677 11.62 -17.78 22.73
CA PHE A 677 11.74 -17.63 21.28
C PHE A 677 12.80 -16.58 20.95
N PRO A 678 14.11 -16.89 21.04
CA PRO A 678 15.17 -15.88 20.94
C PRO A 678 15.51 -15.45 19.50
N ILE A 679 14.87 -16.04 18.48
CA ILE A 679 15.26 -15.87 17.08
C ILE A 679 14.21 -15.04 16.35
N VAL A 680 14.64 -14.01 15.62
CA VAL A 680 13.76 -13.22 14.77
C VAL A 680 13.40 -14.04 13.54
N ALA A 681 12.12 -14.09 13.20
CA ALA A 681 11.62 -14.68 11.97
C ALA A 681 11.06 -13.61 11.03
N THR A 682 11.25 -13.84 9.74
CA THR A 682 10.66 -13.02 8.69
C THR A 682 10.11 -13.90 7.57
N THR A 683 8.91 -13.58 7.07
CA THR A 683 8.30 -14.28 5.95
C THR A 683 8.52 -13.54 4.62
N TYR A 684 8.78 -14.25 3.53
CA TYR A 684 9.01 -13.62 2.21
C TYR A 684 8.58 -14.50 1.03
N ARG A 685 8.83 -14.03 -0.19
CA ARG A 685 8.49 -14.69 -1.47
C ARG A 685 9.74 -15.16 -2.19
N LEU A 686 9.56 -16.16 -3.04
CA LEU A 686 10.54 -16.65 -4.01
C LEU A 686 10.08 -16.28 -5.43
N VAL A 687 11.00 -15.99 -6.34
CA VAL A 687 10.63 -15.58 -7.74
C VAL A 687 9.83 -16.67 -8.44
N GLU A 688 10.06 -17.93 -8.09
CA GLU A 688 9.46 -19.11 -8.70
C GLU A 688 7.99 -19.28 -8.32
N HIS A 689 7.51 -18.58 -7.28
CA HIS A 689 6.15 -18.73 -6.81
C HIS A 689 5.44 -17.42 -6.48
N PHE A 690 4.18 -17.31 -6.89
CA PHE A 690 3.27 -16.24 -6.52
C PHE A 690 2.31 -16.70 -5.40
N HIS A 691 2.53 -16.16 -4.20
CA HIS A 691 1.73 -16.44 -3.00
C HIS A 691 1.51 -17.95 -2.82
N TYR A 692 0.27 -18.34 -2.57
CA TYR A 692 -0.21 -19.70 -2.38
C TYR A 692 -0.91 -20.23 -3.64
N TRP A 693 -0.73 -19.57 -4.79
CA TRP A 693 -1.37 -19.92 -6.06
C TRP A 693 -0.50 -20.88 -6.86
N THR A 694 0.70 -20.45 -7.25
CA THR A 694 1.55 -21.22 -8.20
C THR A 694 2.07 -22.55 -7.65
N LYS A 695 1.84 -22.86 -6.36
CA LYS A 695 2.03 -24.23 -5.85
C LYS A 695 1.11 -25.24 -6.52
N SER A 696 0.04 -24.78 -7.17
CA SER A 696 -0.88 -25.57 -8.00
C SER A 696 -0.50 -25.58 -9.50
N VAL A 697 0.68 -25.06 -9.86
CA VAL A 697 1.18 -25.09 -11.24
C VAL A 697 2.38 -26.01 -11.30
N HIS A 698 2.26 -27.10 -12.07
CA HIS A 698 3.27 -28.16 -12.17
C HIS A 698 4.71 -27.63 -12.36
N ALA A 699 4.94 -26.76 -13.35
CA ALA A 699 6.27 -26.25 -13.64
C ALA A 699 6.89 -25.52 -12.43
N ASN A 700 6.11 -24.70 -11.72
CA ASN A 700 6.57 -24.00 -10.52
C ASN A 700 6.82 -24.98 -9.37
N ALA A 701 5.93 -25.96 -9.18
CA ALA A 701 6.07 -27.00 -8.16
C ALA A 701 7.27 -27.92 -8.43
N VAL A 702 7.70 -28.13 -9.67
CA VAL A 702 8.93 -28.86 -9.98
C VAL A 702 10.17 -28.04 -9.67
N ILE A 703 10.17 -26.74 -10.02
CA ILE A 703 11.33 -25.86 -9.82
C ILE A 703 11.59 -25.61 -8.33
N GLN A 704 10.54 -25.39 -7.54
CA GLN A 704 10.66 -25.18 -6.09
C GLN A 704 9.65 -26.06 -5.31
N PRO A 705 9.97 -27.34 -5.08
CA PRO A 705 8.99 -28.34 -4.69
C PRO A 705 8.63 -28.37 -3.20
N GLU A 706 9.46 -27.82 -2.32
CA GLU A 706 9.37 -28.08 -0.88
C GLU A 706 9.66 -26.83 -0.05
N PHE A 707 8.91 -26.67 1.04
CA PHE A 707 9.17 -25.64 2.03
C PHE A 707 10.52 -25.85 2.72
N PHE A 708 11.24 -24.75 2.92
CA PHE A 708 12.56 -24.74 3.54
C PHE A 708 12.70 -23.55 4.51
N VAL A 709 13.73 -23.61 5.35
CA VAL A 709 14.05 -22.57 6.34
C VAL A 709 15.47 -22.07 6.07
N GLU A 710 15.64 -20.79 5.79
CA GLU A 710 16.98 -20.18 5.65
C GLU A 710 17.55 -19.83 7.02
N ILE A 711 18.75 -20.33 7.33
CA ILE A 711 19.45 -20.05 8.58
C ILE A 711 20.93 -19.76 8.32
N SER A 712 21.58 -19.02 9.23
CA SER A 712 23.01 -18.75 9.15
C SER A 712 23.85 -19.98 9.53
N GLU A 713 25.12 -19.99 9.13
CA GLU A 713 26.07 -21.04 9.50
C GLU A 713 26.28 -21.07 11.03
N GLU A 714 26.25 -19.92 11.70
CA GLU A 714 26.40 -19.79 13.14
C GLU A 714 25.21 -20.38 13.89
N LEU A 715 23.97 -20.03 13.51
CA LEU A 715 22.77 -20.59 14.14
C LEU A 715 22.70 -22.11 13.93
N ALA A 716 23.04 -22.57 12.72
CA ALA A 716 23.07 -23.99 12.41
C ALA A 716 24.08 -24.74 13.32
N LYS A 717 25.28 -24.18 13.50
CA LYS A 717 26.31 -24.73 14.40
C LYS A 717 25.85 -24.75 15.86
N GLU A 718 25.27 -23.65 16.35
CA GLU A 718 24.77 -23.55 17.74
C GLU A 718 23.64 -24.55 18.03
N LYS A 719 22.79 -24.82 17.05
CA LYS A 719 21.63 -25.73 17.17
C LYS A 719 21.90 -27.17 16.72
N GLY A 720 23.12 -27.46 16.25
CA GLY A 720 23.48 -28.79 15.73
C GLY A 720 22.71 -29.20 14.46
N ILE A 721 22.34 -28.23 13.62
CA ILE A 721 21.57 -28.44 12.38
C ILE A 721 22.54 -28.60 11.21
N LYS A 722 22.38 -29.68 10.43
CA LYS A 722 23.14 -29.92 9.20
C LYS A 722 22.42 -29.33 7.97
N PRO A 723 23.15 -28.93 6.91
CA PRO A 723 22.53 -28.57 5.64
C PRO A 723 21.58 -29.68 5.14
N GLY A 724 20.39 -29.32 4.66
CA GLY A 724 19.39 -30.27 4.17
C GLY A 724 18.68 -31.09 5.26
N GLN A 725 19.02 -30.90 6.54
CA GLN A 725 18.33 -31.55 7.65
C GLN A 725 16.92 -30.97 7.81
N LEU A 726 15.95 -31.83 8.14
CA LEU A 726 14.62 -31.36 8.49
C LEU A 726 14.67 -30.65 9.86
N VAL A 727 14.08 -29.46 9.95
CA VAL A 727 14.01 -28.66 11.17
C VAL A 727 12.57 -28.33 11.52
N ARG A 728 12.31 -28.15 12.82
CA ARG A 728 11.05 -27.62 13.33
C ARG A 728 11.27 -26.17 13.75
N VAL A 729 10.44 -25.28 13.25
CA VAL A 729 10.39 -23.86 13.64
C VAL A 729 9.04 -23.62 14.30
N TRP A 730 9.02 -23.01 15.48
CA TRP A 730 7.77 -22.79 16.22
C TRP A 730 7.73 -21.47 16.97
N SER A 731 6.52 -21.01 17.23
CA SER A 731 6.19 -19.91 18.13
C SER A 731 5.10 -20.35 19.11
N ASN A 732 4.60 -19.44 19.96
CA ASN A 732 3.47 -19.72 20.85
C ASN A 732 2.17 -20.09 20.12
N ARG A 733 2.10 -19.87 18.81
CA ARG A 733 0.88 -20.02 18.00
C ARG A 733 0.83 -21.31 17.19
N GLY A 734 1.98 -21.90 16.89
CA GLY A 734 2.07 -23.05 16.02
C GLY A 734 3.49 -23.38 15.60
N GLN A 735 3.61 -24.29 14.64
CA GLN A 735 4.89 -24.76 14.13
C GLN A 735 4.83 -25.09 12.64
N VAL A 736 5.99 -25.11 12.02
CA VAL A 736 6.22 -25.58 10.65
C VAL A 736 7.46 -26.48 10.63
N LYS A 737 7.53 -27.39 9.65
CA LYS A 737 8.70 -28.23 9.40
C LYS A 737 9.18 -28.04 7.97
N GLY A 738 10.47 -27.87 7.78
CA GLY A 738 11.08 -27.65 6.46
C GLY A 738 12.55 -28.03 6.45
N LYS A 739 13.11 -28.16 5.24
CA LYS A 739 14.54 -28.43 5.06
C LYS A 739 15.38 -27.21 5.42
N ALA A 740 16.47 -27.38 6.16
CA ALA A 740 17.36 -26.29 6.51
C ALA A 740 18.28 -25.92 5.33
N VAL A 741 18.12 -24.70 4.82
CA VAL A 741 19.08 -24.06 3.91
C VAL A 741 20.05 -23.26 4.77
N VAL A 742 21.16 -23.90 5.15
CA VAL A 742 22.27 -23.27 5.88
C VAL A 742 23.09 -22.44 4.90
N THR A 743 23.22 -21.14 5.14
CA THR A 743 23.78 -20.21 4.14
C THR A 743 24.43 -18.98 4.78
N LYS A 744 25.49 -18.48 4.13
CA LYS A 744 26.13 -17.19 4.45
C LYS A 744 25.28 -15.97 4.07
N ARG A 745 24.16 -16.19 3.36
CA ARG A 745 23.21 -15.12 2.99
C ARG A 745 22.39 -14.63 4.19
N MET A 746 22.32 -15.44 5.25
CA MET A 746 21.78 -15.07 6.55
C MET A 746 22.95 -14.83 7.48
N ILE A 747 22.95 -13.72 8.22
CA ILE A 747 24.00 -13.43 9.20
C ILE A 747 23.38 -13.03 10.54
N PRO A 748 23.93 -13.50 11.67
CA PRO A 748 23.60 -12.94 12.97
C PRO A 748 24.07 -11.49 13.06
N LEU A 749 23.33 -10.66 13.77
CA LEU A 749 23.66 -9.24 13.97
C LEU A 749 23.89 -8.95 15.44
N LYS A 750 24.87 -8.08 15.73
CA LYS A 750 25.07 -7.58 17.09
C LYS A 750 24.12 -6.42 17.34
N VAL A 751 23.10 -6.65 18.18
CA VAL A 751 22.05 -5.68 18.50
C VAL A 751 22.01 -5.49 20.01
N ASP A 752 22.16 -4.25 20.46
CA ASP A 752 22.21 -3.89 21.88
C ASP A 752 23.16 -4.78 22.70
N GLY A 753 24.34 -5.06 22.14
CA GLY A 753 25.36 -5.92 22.76
C GLY A 753 25.12 -7.43 22.65
N LYS A 754 23.98 -7.88 22.10
CA LYS A 754 23.61 -9.30 21.96
C LYS A 754 23.72 -9.77 20.51
N ILE A 755 24.08 -11.03 20.32
CA ILE A 755 23.95 -11.67 19.01
C ILE A 755 22.48 -12.04 18.80
N VAL A 756 21.87 -11.45 17.77
CA VAL A 756 20.50 -11.73 17.35
C VAL A 756 20.56 -12.52 16.06
N HIS A 757 20.03 -13.75 16.12
CA HIS A 757 19.84 -14.61 14.95
C HIS A 757 18.56 -14.26 14.22
N GLN A 758 18.54 -14.49 12.91
CA GLN A 758 17.36 -14.34 12.07
C GLN A 758 17.14 -15.60 11.23
N VAL A 759 15.88 -16.03 11.08
CA VAL A 759 15.49 -17.10 10.15
C VAL A 759 14.59 -16.56 9.05
N GLY A 760 14.83 -17.09 7.86
CA GLY A 760 14.06 -16.79 6.67
C GLY A 760 13.03 -17.86 6.35
N LEU A 761 11.77 -17.44 6.12
CA LEU A 761 10.65 -18.35 5.90
C LEU A 761 9.90 -18.01 4.58
N PRO A 762 10.06 -18.79 3.50
CA PRO A 762 9.31 -18.60 2.28
C PRO A 762 7.83 -18.97 2.50
N LEU A 763 6.91 -18.12 2.05
CA LEU A 763 5.48 -18.32 2.31
C LEU A 763 4.77 -19.22 1.30
N ASN A 764 5.41 -19.63 0.20
CA ASN A 764 4.71 -20.06 -1.00
C ASN A 764 4.00 -21.44 -0.97
N PHE A 765 3.98 -22.12 0.18
CA PHE A 765 3.58 -23.52 0.32
C PHE A 765 2.30 -23.66 1.16
N GLY A 766 1.65 -24.82 1.08
CA GLY A 766 0.43 -25.14 1.82
C GLY A 766 0.12 -26.64 1.73
N PHE A 767 -1.11 -27.03 2.07
CA PHE A 767 -1.54 -28.44 2.06
C PHE A 767 -2.39 -28.81 0.84
N ILE A 768 -2.82 -27.82 0.05
CA ILE A 768 -3.43 -27.99 -1.28
C ILE A 768 -2.44 -27.58 -2.38
N GLY A 769 -2.36 -28.33 -3.49
CA GLY A 769 -1.47 -28.04 -4.62
C GLY A 769 -0.54 -29.20 -4.98
N GLU A 770 0.39 -28.96 -5.91
CA GLU A 770 1.35 -29.94 -6.44
C GLU A 770 2.71 -29.93 -5.74
N THR A 771 3.04 -28.89 -4.97
CA THR A 771 4.24 -28.90 -4.09
C THR A 771 4.08 -29.94 -2.98
N LYS A 772 5.19 -30.37 -2.36
CA LYS A 772 5.12 -31.14 -1.12
C LYS A 772 4.33 -30.36 -0.06
N LYS A 773 3.45 -31.07 0.66
CA LYS A 773 2.59 -30.46 1.68
C LYS A 773 3.44 -29.75 2.74
N ALA A 774 2.99 -28.57 3.13
CA ALA A 774 3.57 -27.77 4.19
C ALA A 774 2.49 -27.16 5.07
N SER A 775 2.82 -26.94 6.35
CA SER A 775 1.92 -26.24 7.26
C SER A 775 1.79 -24.76 6.84
N PRO A 776 0.62 -24.13 7.03
CA PRO A 776 0.45 -22.71 6.77
C PRO A 776 1.49 -21.88 7.53
N ILE A 777 2.27 -21.06 6.82
CA ILE A 777 3.36 -20.30 7.46
C ILE A 777 2.83 -19.30 8.49
N ASN A 778 1.60 -18.83 8.31
CA ASN A 778 0.91 -17.96 9.23
C ASN A 778 0.44 -18.65 10.51
N SER A 779 0.74 -19.93 10.71
CA SER A 779 0.65 -20.56 12.04
C SER A 779 1.63 -19.92 13.04
N LEU A 780 2.70 -19.28 12.53
CA LEU A 780 3.73 -18.67 13.36
C LEU A 780 3.50 -17.18 13.65
N THR A 781 2.70 -16.49 12.84
CA THR A 781 2.68 -15.01 12.79
C THR A 781 1.72 -14.40 13.81
N PRO A 782 2.08 -13.28 14.46
CA PRO A 782 1.26 -12.68 15.51
C PRO A 782 0.03 -11.95 14.92
N PRO A 783 -1.15 -12.02 15.55
CA PRO A 783 -2.37 -11.35 15.10
C PRO A 783 -2.41 -9.87 15.50
N VAL A 784 -1.37 -9.10 15.15
CA VAL A 784 -1.29 -7.64 15.31
C VAL A 784 -0.92 -7.00 13.99
N GLY A 785 -1.34 -5.76 13.77
CA GLY A 785 -1.04 -5.02 12.55
C GLY A 785 -0.65 -3.57 12.77
N ASP A 786 -0.33 -2.91 11.67
CA ASP A 786 -0.03 -1.49 11.56
C ASP A 786 -1.10 -0.64 12.25
N ALA A 787 -0.69 0.34 13.05
CA ALA A 787 -1.60 1.18 13.82
C ALA A 787 -2.62 1.96 12.97
N ASN A 788 -2.33 2.17 11.68
CA ASN A 788 -3.17 2.96 10.79
C ASN A 788 -4.07 2.07 9.93
N SER A 789 -3.47 1.08 9.26
CA SER A 789 -4.13 0.23 8.25
C SER A 789 -4.53 -1.15 8.76
N GLN A 790 -4.05 -1.56 9.94
CA GLN A 790 -4.19 -2.92 10.48
C GLN A 790 -3.54 -4.00 9.60
N THR A 791 -2.60 -3.63 8.71
CA THR A 791 -1.80 -4.58 7.93
C THR A 791 -0.96 -5.45 8.88
N PRO A 792 -1.06 -6.79 8.86
CA PRO A 792 -0.44 -7.60 9.90
C PRO A 792 1.10 -7.61 9.90
N GLU A 793 1.66 -7.82 11.10
CA GLU A 793 3.10 -7.88 11.38
C GLU A 793 3.70 -9.25 10.97
N PHE A 794 3.85 -9.45 9.65
CA PHE A 794 4.39 -10.69 9.08
C PHE A 794 5.92 -10.72 8.94
N LYS A 795 6.58 -9.58 9.11
CA LYS A 795 8.01 -9.42 8.75
C LYS A 795 8.96 -9.46 9.93
N SER A 796 8.46 -9.35 11.16
CA SER A 796 9.29 -9.35 12.36
C SER A 796 8.48 -9.91 13.52
N PHE A 797 8.81 -11.15 13.90
CA PHE A 797 8.21 -11.85 15.03
C PHE A 797 9.22 -12.87 15.59
N LEU A 798 8.88 -13.56 16.68
CA LEU A 798 9.82 -14.47 17.33
C LEU A 798 9.48 -15.93 17.15
N VAL A 799 10.54 -16.74 16.99
CA VAL A 799 10.48 -18.20 16.91
C VAL A 799 11.64 -18.85 17.67
N ASN A 800 11.57 -20.17 17.77
CA ASN A 800 12.69 -21.03 18.09
C ASN A 800 12.83 -22.12 17.02
N ILE A 801 13.98 -22.80 16.98
CA ILE A 801 14.31 -23.81 15.98
C ILE A 801 15.08 -24.97 16.61
N GLU A 802 14.81 -26.18 16.11
CA GLU A 802 15.53 -27.40 16.49
C GLU A 802 15.57 -28.41 15.32
N PRO A 803 16.58 -29.29 15.27
CA PRO A 803 16.62 -30.38 14.31
C PRO A 803 15.55 -31.43 14.60
N VAL A 804 14.93 -31.97 13.54
CA VAL A 804 14.08 -33.17 13.62
C VAL A 804 14.96 -34.41 13.41
N PRO A 805 14.88 -35.44 14.28
CA PRO A 805 15.60 -36.70 14.07
C PRO A 805 15.19 -37.39 12.76
N GLY A 806 16.17 -37.80 11.96
CA GLY A 806 15.93 -38.50 10.69
C GLY A 806 17.12 -38.43 9.73
N PRO A 807 17.09 -39.16 8.60
CA PRO A 807 18.15 -39.14 7.60
C PRO A 807 18.29 -37.74 6.98
N VAL A 808 19.53 -37.28 6.84
CA VAL A 808 19.89 -36.10 6.05
C VAL A 808 19.96 -36.56 4.60
N ALA A 809 19.12 -35.98 3.74
CA ALA A 809 19.02 -36.31 2.32
C ALA A 809 20.02 -35.48 1.51
#